data_AF-A0A7V9RTB3-F1
#
_entry.id   AF-A0A7V9RTB3-F1
#
_cell.length_a   1.000
_cell.length_b   1.000
_cell.length_c   1.000
_cell.angle_alpha   90.00
_cell.angle_beta   90.00
_cell.angle_gamma   90.00
#
_symmetry.space_group_name_H-M   'P 1'
#
loop_
_entity.id
_entity.type
_entity.pdbx_description
1 polymer ?
#
loop_
_entity_poly.entity_id
_entity_poly.type
_entity_poly.pdbx_seq_one_letter_code
_entity_poly.pdbx_strand_id
1 'polypeptide(L)'
;MRHTSLNALEEKLLLTANNGEYNLRKISVPVPGEDLKLEGYLCTPVNRSGYYHDSVHPKERIVIHYTAGNIKSDLSTLTSHNRHVSVPFVIARDGTIYQLFSSKFWSGHLGKGLGNTNTNNAEDKRTIGIELSNYGFLTERGGNLETYYSRQKNAAGIVGPADVYCSLADTNGYQKLNIPFRQQSYYATHTDAQYQSLIILLRYLTAQYNIPRQFLPEDIRYQTTNQVLNFKGIVTHINYRTDGKWDIGQAFNWKMVIQGVQAAEFKPVIFRESVPVTRGTVNEIPVTSEDEVDELLPKAMDPAMENESYEEISRSVDVEEDDEKDIAEPRRKKLFALLVGIDKYEGDIILNQEISFPSLSGCVPDSKKMKAYLENDPSFIADVKHITNKQATKAEVVRLFKEHLGQAEEDDVALFFYSGHGTQEWAESATWTEDTDGILECIVCYYDTGADEFLLADKELRFLIHELAAKKPHIVSIFDCCHSADNTRNGAKVKEAFDQAVEKRIPYVFHKRKWDNFIFSKKISNEDMQQKGEAALLPEGLHIQFSACESDESAVEVAGSGVFTKALLKVLNASGGEVSYHALGGRIRQYLKNVYEQKPRIYVAGGDKKLLHSIFLDKSSSPKKIAFGEVIYNEEKGWKFTLGAIHGIGEHNKKITITDPEESDKIFEGEIGKIEIDSCEVSTKAKLNTDKIYNGSVDGLLTHTLKVNIQNTDGSLKNLQQLMDILFEADQKYIVAEDEEESAEYVLRISNGKYFITRPKDAFRPVAAPVIISGKRSAKAIAAQLKHISQWEFLKNLKNENQSNKLPDNALKIEVISEEAKKVLLDKNNTAVLNYKENNGDWENFIRVRLTNTAPVNIYCAALYLTSDFSSFIEFLNPPVYLLEPGNSVELSMDKNPVLKLEYSKVAKFYNWKEEVEFLKFIISTDVFDVQALSLEALPKPAIPGDEALSGTRGINVSRDSNKRKPEGWTTQMITLRLQNPNANKIYANDLDAMLKDPELKFFARGLYFDKSTGENTKAPYMLKESIEFPDAIEKYAHLVDGLVLESFSTDNDTFKDVESNDAGGSRGFTRSKPPESIDMAEEPETSSGAAPEDMVFTSQPHMQEGIAIPAMPPFESASVSPASAEDKSASSKEGQLEYDIPGQMQTGKSYKCKVNIAGMEVAASLLKIAESSVYSTIRVTDEMTVRLIDISGGQYFDIFSTSTERQAIF
;
A
#
# COMPACT_ATOMS: atom_id res chain seq x y z
N MET A 1 -16.67 -1.82 1.92
CA MET A 1 -15.77 -1.54 3.06
C MET A 1 -16.58 -1.76 4.33
N ARG A 2 -16.05 -2.43 5.36
CA ARG A 2 -16.89 -2.83 6.50
C ARG A 2 -17.14 -1.69 7.49
N HIS A 3 -18.38 -1.58 7.98
CA HIS A 3 -18.79 -0.63 9.04
C HIS A 3 -17.81 -0.62 10.22
N THR A 4 -17.48 -1.79 10.76
CA THR A 4 -16.58 -1.97 11.91
C THR A 4 -15.12 -1.56 11.67
N SER A 5 -14.74 -1.17 10.45
CA SER A 5 -13.38 -0.71 10.12
C SER A 5 -13.26 0.81 9.92
N LEU A 6 -14.36 1.57 10.07
CA LEU A 6 -14.37 3.01 9.79
C LEU A 6 -13.71 3.83 10.92
N ASN A 7 -13.99 3.51 12.19
CA ASN A 7 -13.39 4.24 13.33
C ASN A 7 -11.85 4.16 13.32
N ALA A 8 -11.29 2.99 13.03
CA ALA A 8 -9.84 2.79 12.94
C ALA A 8 -9.20 3.49 11.72
N LEU A 9 -10.00 3.79 10.68
CA LEU A 9 -9.56 4.59 9.53
C LEU A 9 -9.54 6.09 9.86
N GLU A 10 -10.51 6.56 10.66
CA GLU A 10 -10.59 7.92 11.18
C GLU A 10 -9.46 8.20 12.19
N GLU A 11 -9.24 7.30 13.14
CA GLU A 11 -8.12 7.33 14.09
C GLU A 11 -6.76 7.35 13.38
N LYS A 12 -6.54 6.47 12.39
CA LYS A 12 -5.32 6.48 11.58
C LYS A 12 -5.15 7.78 10.79
N LEU A 13 -6.24 8.39 10.30
CA LEU A 13 -6.15 9.65 9.57
C LEU A 13 -5.71 10.80 10.48
N LEU A 14 -6.21 10.86 11.71
CA LEU A 14 -5.76 11.85 12.72
C LEU A 14 -4.29 11.68 13.10
N LEU A 15 -3.87 10.46 13.45
CA LEU A 15 -2.49 10.19 13.89
C LEU A 15 -1.47 10.47 12.78
N THR A 16 -1.74 9.99 11.56
CA THR A 16 -0.77 10.07 10.45
C THR A 16 -0.92 11.32 9.57
N ALA A 17 -1.92 12.17 9.81
CA ALA A 17 -2.39 13.20 8.86
C ALA A 17 -2.59 12.63 7.44
N ASN A 18 -3.12 11.40 7.37
CA ASN A 18 -3.09 10.50 6.22
C ASN A 18 -1.69 10.39 5.55
N ASN A 19 -0.73 9.80 6.25
CA ASN A 19 0.67 9.67 5.84
C ASN A 19 1.34 11.01 5.42
N GLY A 20 0.99 12.13 6.05
CA GLY A 20 1.51 13.46 5.70
C GLY A 20 0.93 14.07 4.42
N GLU A 21 -0.17 13.55 3.86
CA GLU A 21 -0.88 14.18 2.74
C GLU A 21 -1.51 15.55 3.12
N TYR A 22 -1.71 15.80 4.42
CA TYR A 22 -2.31 17.00 4.99
C TYR A 22 -1.47 17.59 6.12
N ASN A 23 -1.55 18.90 6.28
CA ASN A 23 -1.29 19.56 7.56
C ASN A 23 -2.60 19.55 8.36
N LEU A 24 -2.54 19.12 9.62
CA LEU A 24 -3.64 19.21 10.57
C LEU A 24 -3.30 20.24 11.65
N ARG A 25 -4.12 21.28 11.82
CA ARG A 25 -3.98 22.26 12.91
C ARG A 25 -5.27 22.35 13.69
N LYS A 26 -5.23 22.29 15.02
CA LYS A 26 -6.45 22.28 15.84
C LYS A 26 -7.25 23.58 15.64
N ILE A 27 -8.59 23.48 15.61
CA ILE A 27 -9.55 24.59 15.66
C ILE A 27 -10.24 24.60 17.03
N SER A 28 -10.45 25.79 17.60
CA SER A 28 -11.17 26.01 18.87
C SER A 28 -11.93 27.36 18.82
N VAL A 29 -12.85 27.49 17.86
CA VAL A 29 -13.55 28.75 17.56
C VAL A 29 -14.79 28.90 18.45
N PRO A 30 -14.97 30.01 19.19
CA PRO A 30 -16.18 30.25 19.99
C PRO A 30 -17.45 30.35 19.13
N VAL A 31 -18.58 29.80 19.62
CA VAL A 31 -19.89 29.98 19.00
C VAL A 31 -20.43 31.37 19.36
N PRO A 32 -20.72 32.26 18.38
CA PRO A 32 -21.15 33.62 18.70
C PRO A 32 -22.45 33.65 19.52
N GLY A 33 -22.37 34.14 20.75
CA GLY A 33 -23.51 34.27 21.66
C GLY A 33 -23.85 33.04 22.51
N GLU A 34 -23.03 31.99 22.50
CA GLU A 34 -23.26 30.77 23.30
C GLU A 34 -22.02 30.31 24.06
N ASP A 35 -22.21 29.57 25.16
CA ASP A 35 -21.14 28.89 25.91
C ASP A 35 -20.77 27.56 25.23
N LEU A 36 -20.36 27.66 23.96
CA LEU A 36 -19.98 26.54 23.10
C LEU A 36 -18.76 26.90 22.25
N LYS A 37 -18.04 25.87 21.79
CA LYS A 37 -16.95 25.99 20.83
C LYS A 37 -17.11 25.00 19.69
N LEU A 38 -16.72 25.43 18.50
CA LEU A 38 -16.41 24.58 17.37
C LEU A 38 -14.99 24.03 17.55
N GLU A 39 -14.89 22.80 18.04
CA GLU A 39 -13.63 22.05 18.15
C GLU A 39 -13.45 21.17 16.91
N GLY A 40 -12.24 21.13 16.33
CA GLY A 40 -11.96 20.36 15.13
C GLY A 40 -10.52 20.53 14.64
N TYR A 41 -10.28 20.30 13.35
CA TYR A 41 -8.99 20.51 12.69
C TYR A 41 -9.15 21.26 11.37
N LEU A 42 -8.31 22.25 11.14
CA LEU A 42 -8.03 22.80 9.82
C LEU A 42 -7.18 21.76 9.08
N CYS A 43 -7.66 21.33 7.90
CA CYS A 43 -7.14 20.22 7.14
C CYS A 43 -6.71 20.70 5.75
N THR A 44 -5.47 21.20 5.65
CA THR A 44 -4.94 21.75 4.39
C THR A 44 -4.00 20.73 3.73
N PRO A 45 -4.25 20.30 2.49
CA PRO A 45 -3.40 19.33 1.81
C PRO A 45 -2.02 19.93 1.50
N VAL A 46 -0.95 19.16 1.65
CA VAL A 46 0.42 19.67 1.49
C VAL A 46 0.74 20.08 0.04
N ASN A 47 0.32 19.25 -0.93
CA ASN A 47 0.68 19.39 -2.35
C ASN A 47 -0.55 19.62 -3.26
N ARG A 48 -1.65 20.16 -2.73
CA ARG A 48 -2.90 20.40 -3.51
C ARG A 48 -3.47 21.77 -3.16
N SER A 49 -4.15 22.38 -4.13
CA SER A 49 -4.66 23.76 -4.07
C SER A 49 -5.77 23.94 -5.11
N GLY A 50 -6.47 25.08 -5.09
CA GLY A 50 -7.49 25.38 -6.09
C GLY A 50 -8.74 24.50 -6.00
N TYR A 51 -9.23 24.18 -4.80
CA TYR A 51 -10.50 23.46 -4.60
C TYR A 51 -11.64 24.35 -4.05
N TYR A 52 -11.38 25.65 -3.91
CA TYR A 52 -12.34 26.68 -3.49
C TYR A 52 -12.00 28.02 -4.15
N HIS A 53 -12.96 28.94 -4.22
CA HIS A 53 -12.79 30.33 -4.66
C HIS A 53 -12.85 31.27 -3.45
N ASP A 54 -11.90 32.20 -3.35
CA ASP A 54 -11.75 33.17 -2.25
C ASP A 54 -12.68 34.41 -2.35
N SER A 55 -13.58 34.45 -3.35
CA SER A 55 -14.62 35.47 -3.46
C SER A 55 -15.68 35.31 -2.35
N VAL A 56 -15.94 36.37 -1.59
CA VAL A 56 -16.91 36.38 -0.48
C VAL A 56 -18.31 36.73 -0.97
N HIS A 57 -19.29 35.86 -0.68
CA HIS A 57 -20.68 36.01 -1.10
C HIS A 57 -21.65 35.92 0.11
N PRO A 58 -22.76 36.68 0.14
CA PRO A 58 -23.73 36.62 1.25
C PRO A 58 -24.35 35.23 1.40
N LYS A 59 -24.11 34.60 2.56
CA LYS A 59 -24.62 33.26 2.87
C LYS A 59 -26.05 33.34 3.42
N GLU A 60 -26.96 32.58 2.83
CA GLU A 60 -28.39 32.57 3.20
C GLU A 60 -28.88 31.20 3.70
N ARG A 61 -28.18 30.13 3.31
CA ARG A 61 -28.60 28.74 3.50
C ARG A 61 -27.40 27.86 3.86
N ILE A 62 -27.63 26.85 4.70
CA ILE A 62 -26.66 25.80 5.00
C ILE A 62 -27.21 24.50 4.41
N VAL A 63 -26.36 23.74 3.71
CA VAL A 63 -26.77 22.51 3.00
C VAL A 63 -26.02 21.33 3.61
N ILE A 64 -26.77 20.36 4.14
CA ILE A 64 -26.22 19.12 4.68
C ILE A 64 -26.22 18.06 3.56
N HIS A 65 -25.08 17.39 3.40
CA HIS A 65 -24.80 16.33 2.44
C HIS A 65 -24.29 15.07 3.17
N TYR A 66 -24.33 13.91 2.51
CA TYR A 66 -23.42 12.80 2.80
C TYR A 66 -22.42 12.54 1.67
N THR A 67 -21.22 12.10 2.03
CA THR A 67 -20.08 11.94 1.10
C THR A 67 -20.22 10.73 0.17
N ALA A 68 -21.08 9.78 0.57
CA ALA A 68 -21.17 8.43 0.02
C ALA A 68 -19.85 7.64 0.20
N GLY A 69 -19.10 7.91 1.26
CA GLY A 69 -17.75 7.38 1.44
C GLY A 69 -17.28 7.23 2.89
N ASN A 70 -16.01 7.52 3.10
CA ASN A 70 -15.24 7.39 4.34
C ASN A 70 -14.19 8.50 4.40
N ILE A 71 -13.83 8.97 5.60
CA ILE A 71 -13.08 10.23 5.75
C ILE A 71 -11.82 10.35 4.87
N LYS A 72 -11.10 9.24 4.59
CA LYS A 72 -9.92 9.25 3.72
C LYS A 72 -10.29 9.52 2.25
N SER A 73 -11.29 8.83 1.68
CA SER A 73 -11.74 9.12 0.31
C SER A 73 -12.36 10.52 0.20
N ASP A 74 -13.03 10.95 1.27
CA ASP A 74 -13.85 12.15 1.28
C ASP A 74 -12.95 13.39 1.27
N LEU A 75 -11.99 13.47 2.21
CA LEU A 75 -10.97 14.52 2.21
C LEU A 75 -10.14 14.52 0.93
N SER A 76 -9.73 13.34 0.43
CA SER A 76 -8.95 13.22 -0.82
C SER A 76 -9.70 13.78 -2.03
N THR A 77 -10.99 13.46 -2.15
CA THR A 77 -11.86 13.95 -3.23
C THR A 77 -12.11 15.46 -3.09
N LEU A 78 -12.53 15.92 -1.91
CA LEU A 78 -12.93 17.31 -1.67
C LEU A 78 -11.75 18.30 -1.68
N THR A 79 -10.51 17.83 -1.50
CA THR A 79 -9.28 18.65 -1.58
C THR A 79 -8.38 18.29 -2.77
N SER A 80 -8.93 17.64 -3.81
CA SER A 80 -8.21 17.37 -5.06
C SER A 80 -7.79 18.68 -5.76
N HIS A 81 -6.61 18.68 -6.37
CA HIS A 81 -6.05 19.88 -7.01
C HIS A 81 -6.92 20.37 -8.17
N ASN A 82 -7.16 21.68 -8.26
CA ASN A 82 -7.98 22.35 -9.28
C ASN A 82 -9.42 21.80 -9.40
N ARG A 83 -9.95 21.16 -8.36
CA ARG A 83 -11.30 20.57 -8.37
C ARG A 83 -12.34 21.60 -7.94
N HIS A 84 -13.19 22.03 -8.88
CA HIS A 84 -14.33 22.94 -8.69
C HIS A 84 -15.45 22.44 -7.74
N VAL A 85 -15.24 21.33 -7.02
CA VAL A 85 -16.26 20.68 -6.17
C VAL A 85 -15.68 20.32 -4.81
N SER A 86 -16.10 21.06 -3.79
CA SER A 86 -15.65 20.94 -2.39
C SER A 86 -16.67 21.57 -1.42
N VAL A 87 -16.48 21.36 -0.12
CA VAL A 87 -17.26 22.01 0.96
C VAL A 87 -16.32 22.53 2.05
N PRO A 88 -16.70 23.59 2.79
CA PRO A 88 -15.84 24.11 3.85
C PRO A 88 -15.70 23.15 5.04
N PHE A 89 -16.65 22.24 5.31
CA PHE A 89 -16.59 21.31 6.45
C PHE A 89 -16.95 19.86 6.09
N VAL A 90 -16.20 18.92 6.65
CA VAL A 90 -16.50 17.47 6.65
C VAL A 90 -16.56 16.96 8.09
N ILE A 91 -17.56 16.16 8.45
CA ILE A 91 -17.70 15.56 9.79
C ILE A 91 -17.56 14.03 9.71
N ALA A 92 -16.52 13.50 10.37
CA ALA A 92 -16.25 12.07 10.51
C ALA A 92 -17.24 11.38 11.47
N ARG A 93 -17.27 10.03 11.47
CA ARG A 93 -18.19 9.23 12.30
C ARG A 93 -17.84 9.30 13.78
N ASP A 94 -16.59 9.51 14.13
CA ASP A 94 -16.15 9.83 15.49
C ASP A 94 -16.57 11.25 15.96
N GLY A 95 -17.21 12.04 15.10
CA GLY A 95 -17.63 13.42 15.36
C GLY A 95 -16.56 14.47 15.09
N THR A 96 -15.38 14.11 14.59
CA THR A 96 -14.33 15.10 14.27
C THR A 96 -14.76 15.97 13.08
N ILE A 97 -14.69 17.29 13.29
CA ILE A 97 -14.94 18.29 12.25
C ILE A 97 -13.60 18.64 11.59
N TYR A 98 -13.52 18.47 10.28
CA TYR A 98 -12.41 18.93 9.44
C TYR A 98 -12.87 20.13 8.62
N GLN A 99 -12.21 21.28 8.80
CA GLN A 99 -12.42 22.45 7.95
C GLN A 99 -11.42 22.43 6.79
N LEU A 100 -11.90 22.63 5.56
CA LEU A 100 -11.08 22.57 4.33
C LEU A 100 -10.72 23.96 3.79
N PHE A 101 -11.62 24.94 4.00
CA PHE A 101 -11.46 26.35 3.65
C PHE A 101 -12.43 27.21 4.49
N SER A 102 -12.27 28.54 4.49
CA SER A 102 -13.13 29.43 5.30
C SER A 102 -14.59 29.44 4.82
N SER A 103 -15.55 29.42 5.73
CA SER A 103 -16.98 29.31 5.38
C SER A 103 -17.58 30.54 4.69
N LYS A 104 -16.85 31.66 4.62
CA LYS A 104 -17.21 32.88 3.87
C LYS A 104 -16.95 32.77 2.37
N PHE A 105 -16.04 31.87 1.97
CA PHE A 105 -15.70 31.52 0.60
C PHE A 105 -16.71 30.51 0.01
N TRP A 106 -16.46 30.00 -1.19
CA TRP A 106 -17.34 29.00 -1.81
C TRP A 106 -16.61 28.02 -2.74
N SER A 107 -17.27 26.91 -3.05
CA SER A 107 -16.90 25.94 -4.09
C SER A 107 -18.19 25.28 -4.57
N GLY A 108 -18.18 24.54 -5.68
CA GLY A 108 -19.37 23.83 -6.15
C GLY A 108 -19.74 22.69 -5.21
N HIS A 109 -20.99 22.58 -4.79
CA HIS A 109 -21.48 21.43 -4.02
C HIS A 109 -22.92 21.03 -4.36
N LEU A 110 -23.73 21.96 -4.89
CA LEU A 110 -25.08 21.68 -5.39
C LEU A 110 -25.11 21.11 -6.81
N GLY A 111 -24.10 21.41 -7.64
CA GLY A 111 -23.99 20.92 -9.01
C GLY A 111 -25.02 21.52 -9.97
N LYS A 112 -25.35 20.82 -11.06
CA LYS A 112 -26.33 21.26 -12.09
C LYS A 112 -27.78 21.09 -11.57
N GLY A 113 -28.11 21.79 -10.50
CA GLY A 113 -29.39 21.72 -9.80
C GLY A 113 -30.36 22.85 -10.16
N LEU A 114 -31.55 22.77 -9.55
CA LEU A 114 -32.49 23.89 -9.46
C LEU A 114 -31.79 25.13 -8.91
N GLY A 115 -31.94 26.28 -9.57
CA GLY A 115 -31.30 27.54 -9.19
C GLY A 115 -29.83 27.73 -9.63
N ASN A 116 -29.12 26.64 -9.95
CA ASN A 116 -27.73 26.68 -10.41
C ASN A 116 -27.56 26.60 -11.93
N THR A 117 -28.47 25.89 -12.62
CA THR A 117 -28.40 25.72 -14.07
C THR A 117 -28.52 27.07 -14.78
N ASN A 118 -27.45 27.45 -15.52
CA ASN A 118 -27.31 28.72 -16.24
C ASN A 118 -27.32 30.00 -15.36
N THR A 119 -26.92 29.92 -14.09
CA THR A 119 -26.86 31.09 -13.18
C THR A 119 -25.45 31.44 -12.68
N ASN A 120 -24.41 30.85 -13.26
CA ASN A 120 -23.01 30.98 -12.82
C ASN A 120 -22.82 30.56 -11.34
N ASN A 121 -23.41 29.42 -10.97
CA ASN A 121 -23.32 28.79 -9.64
C ASN A 121 -23.89 29.70 -8.53
N ALA A 122 -25.00 30.39 -8.82
CA ALA A 122 -25.56 31.42 -7.94
C ALA A 122 -26.03 30.90 -6.57
N GLU A 123 -26.45 29.63 -6.49
CA GLU A 123 -26.87 29.05 -5.22
C GLU A 123 -25.67 28.53 -4.42
N ASP A 124 -24.66 27.88 -5.04
CA ASP A 124 -23.40 27.49 -4.36
C ASP A 124 -22.73 28.68 -3.66
N LYS A 125 -22.71 29.85 -4.33
CA LYS A 125 -22.19 31.11 -3.78
C LYS A 125 -22.93 31.53 -2.50
N ARG A 126 -24.25 31.34 -2.46
CA ARG A 126 -25.14 31.68 -1.34
C ARG A 126 -25.23 30.62 -0.25
N THR A 127 -24.71 29.42 -0.49
CA THR A 127 -24.77 28.30 0.46
C THR A 127 -23.45 28.05 1.17
N ILE A 128 -23.56 27.32 2.29
CA ILE A 128 -22.43 26.70 3.00
C ILE A 128 -22.70 25.20 3.01
N GLY A 129 -21.87 24.42 2.33
CA GLY A 129 -21.94 22.96 2.35
C GLY A 129 -21.35 22.36 3.63
N ILE A 130 -21.96 21.29 4.13
CA ILE A 130 -21.42 20.42 5.18
C ILE A 130 -21.56 18.98 4.70
N GLU A 131 -20.45 18.24 4.67
CA GLU A 131 -20.42 16.83 4.29
C GLU A 131 -20.35 15.92 5.52
N LEU A 132 -21.23 14.92 5.60
CA LEU A 132 -21.19 13.89 6.63
C LEU A 132 -20.54 12.63 6.06
N SER A 133 -19.45 12.15 6.67
CA SER A 133 -18.77 10.93 6.22
C SER A 133 -19.65 9.70 6.50
N ASN A 134 -20.32 9.23 5.45
CA ASN A 134 -21.31 8.16 5.50
C ASN A 134 -21.50 7.56 4.08
N TYR A 135 -21.70 6.25 3.98
CA TYR A 135 -21.90 5.53 2.71
C TYR A 135 -23.29 5.72 2.07
N GLY A 136 -24.25 6.28 2.80
CA GLY A 136 -25.61 6.52 2.30
C GLY A 136 -26.49 5.27 2.33
N PHE A 137 -27.16 4.99 1.21
CA PHE A 137 -28.00 3.80 1.07
C PHE A 137 -27.17 2.51 0.91
N LEU A 138 -27.77 1.39 1.31
CA LEU A 138 -27.19 0.05 1.24
C LEU A 138 -28.14 -0.89 0.51
N THR A 139 -27.61 -1.76 -0.34
CA THR A 139 -28.39 -2.76 -1.09
C THR A 139 -28.32 -4.11 -0.39
N GLU A 140 -29.47 -4.73 -0.08
CA GLU A 140 -29.49 -6.10 0.45
C GLU A 140 -29.21 -7.12 -0.66
N ARG A 141 -28.20 -7.97 -0.45
CA ARG A 141 -27.93 -9.16 -1.28
C ARG A 141 -27.50 -10.34 -0.41
N GLY A 142 -28.30 -11.41 -0.39
CA GLY A 142 -27.93 -12.68 0.25
C GLY A 142 -27.57 -12.57 1.73
N GLY A 143 -28.40 -11.86 2.52
CA GLY A 143 -28.18 -11.66 3.97
C GLY A 143 -27.09 -10.64 4.33
N ASN A 144 -26.45 -10.01 3.33
CA ASN A 144 -25.48 -8.94 3.51
C ASN A 144 -26.06 -7.61 3.00
N LEU A 145 -25.60 -6.51 3.58
CA LEU A 145 -25.83 -5.17 3.07
C LEU A 145 -24.55 -4.71 2.36
N GLU A 146 -24.68 -4.37 1.09
CA GLU A 146 -23.60 -3.93 0.21
C GLU A 146 -23.67 -2.41 -0.02
N THR A 147 -22.52 -1.75 -0.16
CA THR A 147 -22.48 -0.32 -0.51
C THR A 147 -22.91 -0.09 -1.96
N TYR A 148 -23.23 1.14 -2.34
CA TYR A 148 -23.53 1.46 -3.74
C TYR A 148 -22.33 1.26 -4.70
N TYR A 149 -21.09 1.18 -4.19
CA TYR A 149 -19.91 0.81 -5.00
C TYR A 149 -19.88 -0.69 -5.36
N SER A 150 -20.63 -1.52 -4.63
CA SER A 150 -20.68 -2.96 -4.85
C SER A 150 -21.20 -3.29 -6.24
N ARG A 151 -20.52 -4.19 -6.95
CA ARG A 151 -20.98 -4.75 -8.24
C ARG A 151 -21.24 -3.70 -9.31
N GLN A 152 -20.69 -2.50 -9.18
CA GLN A 152 -20.73 -1.47 -10.21
C GLN A 152 -20.14 -2.01 -11.51
N LYS A 153 -20.84 -1.78 -12.62
CA LYS A 153 -20.32 -2.13 -13.95
C LYS A 153 -19.27 -1.11 -14.35
N ASN A 154 -18.11 -1.57 -14.82
CA ASN A 154 -17.16 -0.69 -15.49
C ASN A 154 -17.67 -0.32 -16.89
N ALA A 155 -16.94 0.55 -17.60
CA ALA A 155 -17.33 1.00 -18.95
C ALA A 155 -17.41 -0.13 -20.00
N ALA A 156 -16.81 -1.30 -19.74
CA ALA A 156 -16.92 -2.51 -20.55
C ALA A 156 -18.07 -3.44 -20.12
N GLY A 157 -18.97 -2.98 -19.23
CA GLY A 157 -20.10 -3.75 -18.70
C GLY A 157 -19.74 -4.82 -17.66
N ILE A 158 -18.45 -4.99 -17.34
CA ILE A 158 -17.97 -6.00 -16.39
C ILE A 158 -18.37 -5.59 -14.97
N VAL A 159 -19.11 -6.47 -14.31
CA VAL A 159 -19.60 -6.30 -12.93
C VAL A 159 -18.43 -6.41 -11.94
N GLY A 160 -18.23 -5.37 -11.14
CA GLY A 160 -17.19 -5.33 -10.10
C GLY A 160 -17.41 -6.31 -8.94
N PRO A 161 -16.45 -6.40 -7.99
CA PRO A 161 -16.58 -7.25 -6.81
C PRO A 161 -17.71 -6.78 -5.87
N ALA A 162 -18.10 -7.67 -4.95
CA ALA A 162 -19.06 -7.36 -3.91
C ALA A 162 -18.42 -6.49 -2.81
N ASP A 163 -18.90 -5.28 -2.60
CA ASP A 163 -18.44 -4.37 -1.54
C ASP A 163 -19.38 -4.42 -0.33
N VAL A 164 -19.24 -5.47 0.48
CA VAL A 164 -20.05 -5.66 1.70
C VAL A 164 -19.71 -4.60 2.76
N TYR A 165 -20.76 -3.97 3.29
CA TYR A 165 -20.72 -3.00 4.38
C TYR A 165 -20.91 -3.66 5.74
N CYS A 166 -22.00 -4.41 5.91
CA CYS A 166 -22.30 -5.20 7.11
C CYS A 166 -23.21 -6.39 6.76
N SER A 167 -23.60 -7.20 7.74
CA SER A 167 -24.64 -8.23 7.58
C SER A 167 -25.99 -7.72 8.07
N LEU A 168 -27.10 -8.34 7.69
CA LEU A 168 -28.42 -8.05 8.26
C LEU A 168 -28.50 -8.31 9.78
N ALA A 169 -27.55 -9.05 10.37
CA ALA A 169 -27.47 -9.24 11.82
C ALA A 169 -26.68 -8.13 12.53
N ASP A 170 -25.99 -7.25 11.80
CA ASP A 170 -25.22 -6.12 12.33
C ASP A 170 -26.07 -4.84 12.24
N THR A 171 -27.12 -4.79 13.06
CA THR A 171 -28.09 -3.68 13.14
C THR A 171 -27.48 -2.37 13.64
N ASN A 172 -26.26 -2.40 14.18
CA ASN A 172 -25.52 -1.19 14.53
C ASN A 172 -24.96 -0.47 13.29
N GLY A 173 -24.73 -1.21 12.20
CA GLY A 173 -24.25 -0.63 10.94
C GLY A 173 -25.32 0.05 10.09
N TYR A 174 -26.60 -0.30 10.27
CA TYR A 174 -27.65 0.19 9.38
C TYR A 174 -28.98 0.52 10.08
N GLN A 175 -29.69 1.51 9.53
CA GLN A 175 -31.10 1.76 9.80
C GLN A 175 -31.94 1.24 8.63
N LYS A 176 -33.05 0.54 8.92
CA LYS A 176 -34.05 0.16 7.92
C LYS A 176 -35.23 1.12 7.97
N LEU A 177 -35.72 1.54 6.80
CA LEU A 177 -36.97 2.27 6.66
C LEU A 177 -38.13 1.30 6.39
N ASN A 178 -39.29 1.57 7.01
CA ASN A 178 -40.52 0.83 6.77
C ASN A 178 -41.19 1.20 5.43
N ILE A 179 -40.89 2.39 4.91
CA ILE A 179 -41.31 2.90 3.60
C ILE A 179 -40.01 3.23 2.85
N PRO A 180 -39.72 2.67 1.67
CA PRO A 180 -38.47 2.94 0.96
C PRO A 180 -38.38 4.41 0.52
N PHE A 181 -37.24 5.05 0.78
CA PHE A 181 -36.97 6.42 0.31
C PHE A 181 -36.19 6.35 -1.01
N ARG A 182 -36.74 6.93 -2.09
CA ARG A 182 -36.20 6.80 -3.47
C ARG A 182 -35.82 5.34 -3.79
N GLN A 183 -36.80 4.45 -3.64
CA GLN A 183 -36.70 2.99 -3.77
C GLN A 183 -35.81 2.24 -2.75
N GLN A 184 -34.97 2.91 -1.96
CA GLN A 184 -34.02 2.27 -1.06
C GLN A 184 -34.55 2.10 0.37
N SER A 185 -34.28 0.95 0.99
CA SER A 185 -34.84 0.57 2.30
C SER A 185 -33.82 0.52 3.44
N TYR A 186 -32.53 0.44 3.14
CA TYR A 186 -31.45 0.31 4.14
C TYR A 186 -30.46 1.45 3.98
N TYR A 187 -29.99 2.03 5.08
CA TYR A 187 -29.07 3.16 5.11
C TYR A 187 -28.01 2.96 6.20
N ALA A 188 -26.77 3.39 5.95
CA ALA A 188 -25.71 3.33 6.94
C ALA A 188 -25.94 4.31 8.11
N THR A 189 -25.80 3.84 9.35
CA THR A 189 -26.05 4.65 10.55
C THR A 189 -25.12 5.86 10.66
N HIS A 190 -25.63 6.99 11.13
CA HIS A 190 -24.83 8.09 11.66
C HIS A 190 -24.66 7.89 13.18
N THR A 191 -23.58 8.41 13.77
CA THR A 191 -23.34 8.29 15.21
C THR A 191 -23.87 9.51 15.98
N ASP A 192 -24.10 9.35 17.29
CA ASP A 192 -24.43 10.48 18.15
C ASP A 192 -23.33 11.53 18.17
N ALA A 193 -22.05 11.16 18.10
CA ALA A 193 -20.95 12.12 18.01
C ALA A 193 -21.03 12.98 16.72
N GLN A 194 -21.33 12.35 15.58
CA GLN A 194 -21.52 13.02 14.30
C GLN A 194 -22.74 13.97 14.33
N TYR A 195 -23.84 13.57 14.98
CA TYR A 195 -24.99 14.45 15.22
C TYR A 195 -24.69 15.63 16.15
N GLN A 196 -23.98 15.40 17.26
CA GLN A 196 -23.66 16.43 18.26
C GLN A 196 -22.73 17.51 17.67
N SER A 197 -21.68 17.10 16.96
CA SER A 197 -20.77 18.00 16.23
C SER A 197 -21.49 18.78 15.12
N LEU A 198 -22.41 18.15 14.39
CA LEU A 198 -23.24 18.84 13.40
C LEU A 198 -24.14 19.90 14.04
N ILE A 199 -24.75 19.61 15.20
CA ILE A 199 -25.57 20.60 15.93
C ILE A 199 -24.72 21.81 16.32
N ILE A 200 -23.50 21.61 16.82
CA ILE A 200 -22.57 22.69 17.17
C ILE A 200 -22.20 23.52 15.93
N LEU A 201 -21.83 22.87 14.82
CA LEU A 201 -21.49 23.54 13.56
C LEU A 201 -22.67 24.33 12.97
N LEU A 202 -23.90 23.79 13.03
CA LEU A 202 -25.10 24.49 12.60
C LEU A 202 -25.41 25.69 13.51
N ARG A 203 -25.22 25.58 14.83
CA ARG A 203 -25.37 26.71 15.77
C ARG A 203 -24.31 27.79 15.54
N TYR A 204 -23.07 27.40 15.25
CA TYR A 204 -21.98 28.30 14.83
C TYR A 204 -22.34 29.06 13.54
N LEU A 205 -22.60 28.36 12.44
CA LEU A 205 -22.84 28.99 11.13
C LEU A 205 -24.12 29.84 11.10
N THR A 206 -25.17 29.43 11.81
CA THR A 206 -26.40 30.25 11.93
C THR A 206 -26.16 31.56 12.68
N ALA A 207 -25.32 31.57 13.70
CA ALA A 207 -24.92 32.79 14.40
C ALA A 207 -23.96 33.65 13.56
N GLN A 208 -22.91 33.03 12.99
CA GLN A 208 -21.86 33.70 12.21
C GLN A 208 -22.39 34.45 10.98
N TYR A 209 -23.36 33.88 10.26
CA TYR A 209 -23.94 34.45 9.04
C TYR A 209 -25.36 35.02 9.22
N ASN A 210 -25.88 35.06 10.46
CA ASN A 210 -27.26 35.46 10.76
C ASN A 210 -28.31 34.66 9.93
N ILE A 211 -28.01 33.38 9.67
CA ILE A 211 -28.90 32.45 8.96
C ILE A 211 -29.93 31.92 9.98
N PRO A 212 -31.24 31.94 9.70
CA PRO A 212 -32.24 31.44 10.64
C PRO A 212 -32.02 29.97 11.02
N ARG A 213 -32.21 29.62 12.29
CA ARG A 213 -32.22 28.23 12.80
C ARG A 213 -33.48 27.45 12.40
N GLN A 214 -33.97 27.68 11.19
CA GLN A 214 -35.14 27.03 10.62
C GLN A 214 -34.70 25.96 9.63
N PHE A 215 -35.44 24.85 9.60
CA PHE A 215 -35.25 23.76 8.65
C PHE A 215 -36.40 23.76 7.65
N LEU A 216 -36.18 23.21 6.45
CA LEU A 216 -37.27 23.08 5.48
C LEU A 216 -38.43 22.25 6.07
N PRO A 217 -39.70 22.69 5.92
CA PRO A 217 -40.88 21.97 6.41
C PRO A 217 -40.93 20.52 5.92
N GLU A 218 -41.42 19.60 6.77
CA GLU A 218 -41.21 18.15 6.60
C GLU A 218 -41.88 17.58 5.35
N ASP A 219 -43.02 18.14 4.97
CA ASP A 219 -43.79 17.85 3.76
C ASP A 219 -43.04 18.19 2.46
N ILE A 220 -42.04 19.08 2.51
CA ILE A 220 -41.19 19.44 1.37
C ILE A 220 -39.71 19.11 1.55
N ARG A 221 -39.28 18.73 2.76
CA ARG A 221 -37.87 18.46 3.12
C ARG A 221 -37.25 17.34 2.29
N TYR A 222 -38.03 16.34 1.89
CA TYR A 222 -37.54 15.13 1.21
C TYR A 222 -37.63 15.18 -0.32
N GLN A 223 -37.97 16.34 -0.89
CA GLN A 223 -38.17 16.53 -2.33
C GLN A 223 -37.50 17.81 -2.84
N THR A 224 -37.29 17.87 -4.15
CA THR A 224 -36.81 19.07 -4.87
C THR A 224 -37.93 20.09 -4.94
N THR A 225 -37.65 21.36 -4.60
CA THR A 225 -38.73 22.35 -4.47
C THR A 225 -38.27 23.77 -4.76
N ASN A 226 -39.04 24.48 -5.60
CA ASN A 226 -38.84 25.91 -5.91
C ASN A 226 -38.88 26.81 -4.65
N GLN A 227 -39.40 26.31 -3.53
CA GLN A 227 -39.37 27.03 -2.25
C GLN A 227 -37.94 27.17 -1.69
N VAL A 228 -37.01 26.26 -2.02
CA VAL A 228 -35.63 26.28 -1.49
C VAL A 228 -34.89 27.57 -1.84
N LEU A 229 -35.13 28.11 -3.05
CA LEU A 229 -34.47 29.30 -3.59
C LEU A 229 -34.83 30.60 -2.84
N ASN A 230 -35.95 30.58 -2.10
CA ASN A 230 -36.43 31.72 -1.30
C ASN A 230 -36.34 31.44 0.22
N PHE A 231 -35.93 30.24 0.61
CA PHE A 231 -35.80 29.84 2.00
C PHE A 231 -34.50 30.39 2.62
N LYS A 232 -34.51 30.67 3.92
CA LYS A 232 -33.29 31.02 4.68
C LYS A 232 -33.21 30.16 5.93
N GLY A 233 -32.13 29.39 6.03
CA GLY A 233 -31.98 28.34 7.02
C GLY A 233 -31.28 27.09 6.49
N ILE A 234 -31.63 25.94 7.06
CA ILE A 234 -30.92 24.67 6.89
C ILE A 234 -31.72 23.74 5.97
N VAL A 235 -31.06 23.24 4.92
CA VAL A 235 -31.63 22.44 3.83
C VAL A 235 -30.68 21.29 3.46
N THR A 236 -31.03 20.50 2.43
CA THR A 236 -30.23 19.33 1.97
C THR A 236 -30.15 19.28 0.44
N HIS A 237 -29.21 18.52 -0.12
CA HIS A 237 -28.96 18.48 -1.56
C HIS A 237 -30.21 18.13 -2.39
N ILE A 238 -31.03 17.20 -1.90
CA ILE A 238 -32.29 16.76 -2.53
C ILE A 238 -33.29 17.90 -2.76
N ASN A 239 -33.19 19.01 -2.02
CA ASN A 239 -34.05 20.18 -2.23
C ASN A 239 -33.73 20.93 -3.52
N TYR A 240 -32.51 20.74 -4.07
CA TYR A 240 -32.04 21.28 -5.34
C TYR A 240 -31.93 20.22 -6.46
N ARG A 241 -32.00 18.91 -6.13
CA ARG A 241 -31.73 17.78 -7.04
C ARG A 241 -32.83 16.72 -7.05
N THR A 242 -33.39 16.52 -8.25
CA THR A 242 -34.39 15.50 -8.59
C THR A 242 -33.76 14.09 -8.59
N ASP A 243 -34.29 13.14 -9.37
CA ASP A 243 -33.94 11.72 -9.34
C ASP A 243 -32.45 11.40 -9.57
N GLY A 244 -32.01 10.21 -9.12
CA GLY A 244 -30.60 9.80 -9.10
C GLY A 244 -29.73 10.42 -7.98
N LYS A 245 -30.31 11.06 -6.96
CA LYS A 245 -29.61 11.65 -5.80
C LYS A 245 -30.33 11.35 -4.48
N TRP A 246 -29.80 10.41 -3.68
CA TRP A 246 -30.43 9.96 -2.43
C TRP A 246 -30.20 10.92 -1.26
N ASP A 247 -28.95 11.13 -0.86
CA ASP A 247 -28.50 12.10 0.18
C ASP A 247 -29.29 12.05 1.52
N ILE A 248 -29.22 13.11 2.35
CA ILE A 248 -29.86 13.19 3.68
C ILE A 248 -31.41 13.12 3.61
N GLY A 249 -31.92 11.90 3.57
CA GLY A 249 -33.35 11.57 3.54
C GLY A 249 -33.98 11.27 4.91
N GLN A 250 -35.01 10.42 4.90
CA GLN A 250 -35.80 10.06 6.09
C GLN A 250 -35.07 9.15 7.10
N ALA A 251 -33.96 8.52 6.72
CA ALA A 251 -33.14 7.71 7.64
C ALA A 251 -32.25 8.54 8.59
N PHE A 252 -32.23 9.86 8.42
CA PHE A 252 -31.47 10.78 9.26
C PHE A 252 -32.28 11.18 10.52
N ASN A 253 -31.61 11.35 11.67
CA ASN A 253 -32.27 11.73 12.93
C ASN A 253 -32.61 13.23 12.99
N TRP A 254 -33.53 13.64 12.12
CA TRP A 254 -34.05 15.00 12.02
C TRP A 254 -34.53 15.55 13.35
N LYS A 255 -35.20 14.72 14.16
CA LYS A 255 -35.70 15.14 15.47
C LYS A 255 -34.56 15.62 16.38
N MET A 256 -33.48 14.84 16.50
CA MET A 256 -32.32 15.21 17.31
C MET A 256 -31.64 16.48 16.82
N VAL A 257 -31.40 16.61 15.51
CA VAL A 257 -30.71 17.78 14.95
C VAL A 257 -31.57 19.04 15.03
N ILE A 258 -32.87 18.96 14.69
CA ILE A 258 -33.79 20.09 14.79
C ILE A 258 -33.93 20.54 16.25
N GLN A 259 -34.14 19.61 17.20
CA GLN A 259 -34.25 19.96 18.61
C GLN A 259 -32.94 20.54 19.16
N GLY A 260 -31.79 19.97 18.83
CA GLY A 260 -30.48 20.46 19.26
C GLY A 260 -30.12 21.85 18.70
N VAL A 261 -30.45 22.13 17.44
CA VAL A 261 -30.19 23.45 16.82
C VAL A 261 -31.21 24.50 17.27
N GLN A 262 -32.47 24.14 17.50
CA GLN A 262 -33.53 25.08 17.90
C GLN A 262 -33.65 25.30 19.41
N ALA A 263 -33.00 24.50 20.26
CA ALA A 263 -32.97 24.72 21.70
C ALA A 263 -32.36 26.08 22.08
N ALA A 264 -32.90 26.74 23.10
CA ALA A 264 -32.37 28.03 23.58
C ALA A 264 -30.91 27.91 24.06
N GLU A 265 -30.59 26.80 24.72
CA GLU A 265 -29.24 26.40 25.14
C GLU A 265 -29.03 24.96 24.65
N PHE A 266 -27.83 24.62 24.19
CA PHE A 266 -27.45 23.24 23.84
C PHE A 266 -26.23 22.82 24.63
N LYS A 267 -26.27 21.62 25.22
CA LYS A 267 -25.18 21.06 26.02
C LYS A 267 -24.83 19.68 25.46
N PRO A 268 -23.62 19.51 24.87
CA PRO A 268 -23.25 18.24 24.28
C PRO A 268 -23.06 17.18 25.37
N VAL A 269 -23.52 15.96 25.08
CA VAL A 269 -23.46 14.83 26.04
C VAL A 269 -22.07 14.18 26.11
N ILE A 270 -21.22 14.46 25.12
CA ILE A 270 -19.89 13.85 24.98
C ILE A 270 -18.81 14.84 25.42
N PHE A 271 -18.17 14.56 26.55
CA PHE A 271 -16.84 15.09 26.84
C PHE A 271 -15.82 14.28 26.03
N ARG A 272 -15.09 14.93 25.12
CA ARG A 272 -13.93 14.35 24.45
C ARG A 272 -12.68 15.03 25.01
N GLU A 273 -11.91 14.31 25.82
CA GLU A 273 -10.53 14.72 26.06
C GLU A 273 -9.78 14.72 24.71
N SER A 274 -8.87 15.66 24.51
CA SER A 274 -8.12 15.76 23.27
C SER A 274 -7.23 14.54 23.10
N VAL A 275 -7.44 13.77 22.03
CA VAL A 275 -6.55 12.69 21.61
C VAL A 275 -5.11 13.25 21.53
N PRO A 276 -4.14 12.70 22.28
CA PRO A 276 -2.75 13.15 22.19
C PRO A 276 -2.21 12.80 20.80
N VAL A 277 -2.04 13.79 19.93
CA VAL A 277 -1.41 13.59 18.63
C VAL A 277 0.10 13.56 18.80
N THR A 278 0.77 12.71 18.03
CA THR A 278 2.21 12.52 18.05
C THR A 278 2.96 13.83 17.81
N ARG A 279 3.96 14.12 18.65
CA ARG A 279 4.74 15.38 18.58
C ARG A 279 5.52 15.47 17.27
N GLY A 280 5.04 16.29 16.34
CA GLY A 280 5.78 16.67 15.13
C GLY A 280 4.93 17.25 13.99
N THR A 281 3.67 16.84 13.86
CA THR A 281 2.84 17.14 12.68
C THR A 281 1.67 18.10 12.95
N VAL A 282 1.16 18.17 14.18
CA VAL A 282 0.12 19.13 14.58
C VAL A 282 0.74 20.33 15.28
N ASN A 283 0.46 21.53 14.78
CA ASN A 283 0.89 22.77 15.41
C ASN A 283 -0.01 23.07 16.62
N GLU A 284 0.54 23.02 17.84
CA GLU A 284 -0.23 22.99 19.11
C GLU A 284 -1.05 24.27 19.39
N ILE A 285 -0.73 25.40 18.73
CA ILE A 285 -1.50 26.65 18.88
C ILE A 285 -2.80 26.54 18.06
N PRO A 286 -3.99 26.44 18.70
CA PRO A 286 -5.24 26.29 17.98
C PRO A 286 -5.58 27.56 17.19
N VAL A 287 -6.26 27.38 16.07
CA VAL A 287 -6.91 28.43 15.29
C VAL A 287 -8.20 28.85 16.00
N THR A 288 -8.36 30.14 16.27
CA THR A 288 -9.48 30.67 17.07
C THR A 288 -10.51 31.51 16.29
N SER A 289 -10.26 31.79 15.01
CA SER A 289 -11.12 32.58 14.14
C SER A 289 -11.04 32.12 12.66
N GLU A 290 -12.03 32.49 11.86
CA GLU A 290 -12.04 32.25 10.39
C GLU A 290 -10.98 33.08 9.65
N ASP A 291 -10.54 34.22 10.21
CA ASP A 291 -9.50 35.04 9.58
C ASP A 291 -8.10 34.44 9.80
N GLU A 292 -7.86 33.75 10.93
CA GLU A 292 -6.71 32.85 11.11
C GLU A 292 -6.77 31.60 10.22
N VAL A 293 -7.95 31.16 9.76
CA VAL A 293 -8.05 30.06 8.78
C VAL A 293 -7.51 30.52 7.43
N ASP A 294 -7.92 31.69 6.94
CA ASP A 294 -7.49 32.24 5.63
C ASP A 294 -5.96 32.29 5.48
N GLU A 295 -5.24 32.77 6.49
CA GLU A 295 -3.77 32.90 6.49
C GLU A 295 -3.02 31.57 6.30
N LEU A 296 -3.72 30.44 6.44
CA LEU A 296 -3.17 29.08 6.44
C LEU A 296 -3.66 28.23 5.26
N LEU A 297 -4.56 28.74 4.42
CA LEU A 297 -5.11 27.99 3.29
C LEU A 297 -4.10 27.85 2.14
N PRO A 298 -4.10 26.72 1.41
CA PRO A 298 -3.40 26.63 0.14
C PRO A 298 -4.10 27.53 -0.88
N LYS A 299 -3.36 28.00 -1.89
CA LYS A 299 -3.84 28.94 -2.91
C LYS A 299 -5.27 28.60 -3.40
N ALA A 300 -6.16 29.58 -3.39
CA ALA A 300 -7.48 29.50 -4.00
C ALA A 300 -7.41 29.25 -5.52
N MET A 301 -8.55 28.86 -6.09
CA MET A 301 -8.74 28.68 -7.53
C MET A 301 -8.59 30.02 -8.27
N ASP A 302 -8.21 29.98 -9.55
CA ASP A 302 -8.07 31.19 -10.35
C ASP A 302 -9.40 31.97 -10.44
N PRO A 303 -9.44 33.28 -10.12
CA PRO A 303 -10.65 34.09 -10.24
C PRO A 303 -11.27 34.12 -11.64
N ALA A 304 -10.50 33.84 -12.70
CA ALA A 304 -11.06 33.68 -14.05
C ALA A 304 -12.12 32.57 -14.13
N MET A 305 -11.99 31.53 -13.30
CA MET A 305 -12.86 30.35 -13.30
C MET A 305 -14.10 30.50 -12.39
N GLU A 306 -14.27 31.61 -11.65
CA GLU A 306 -15.36 31.82 -10.67
C GLU A 306 -16.77 31.66 -11.26
N ASN A 307 -16.92 31.79 -12.59
CA ASN A 307 -18.20 31.75 -13.28
C ASN A 307 -18.31 30.59 -14.29
N GLU A 308 -17.37 29.64 -14.28
CA GLU A 308 -17.46 28.44 -15.12
C GLU A 308 -18.53 27.47 -14.60
N SER A 309 -19.35 26.94 -15.51
CA SER A 309 -20.40 25.98 -15.18
C SER A 309 -19.82 24.57 -15.08
N TYR A 310 -19.66 24.06 -13.86
CA TYR A 310 -19.12 22.71 -13.61
C TYR A 310 -19.91 21.61 -14.33
N GLU A 311 -19.22 20.71 -15.03
CA GLU A 311 -19.82 19.51 -15.63
C GLU A 311 -19.90 18.35 -14.63
N GLU A 312 -21.12 17.95 -14.27
CA GLU A 312 -21.33 16.81 -13.38
C GLU A 312 -20.90 15.48 -14.00
N ILE A 313 -19.94 14.81 -13.36
CA ILE A 313 -19.69 13.39 -13.56
C ILE A 313 -20.79 12.60 -12.82
N SER A 314 -21.91 12.37 -13.48
CA SER A 314 -23.09 11.67 -12.92
C SER A 314 -22.84 10.17 -12.73
N ARG A 315 -22.44 9.77 -11.52
CA ARG A 315 -22.37 8.35 -11.10
C ARG A 315 -23.74 7.81 -10.68
N SER A 316 -24.70 7.81 -11.60
CA SER A 316 -26.04 7.27 -11.42
C SER A 316 -26.41 6.38 -12.61
N VAL A 317 -26.36 5.06 -12.41
CA VAL A 317 -26.93 4.05 -13.31
C VAL A 317 -28.18 3.50 -12.62
N ASP A 318 -29.27 4.25 -12.73
CA ASP A 318 -30.60 3.72 -12.42
C ASP A 318 -31.07 2.85 -13.59
N VAL A 319 -31.79 1.78 -13.28
CA VAL A 319 -32.25 0.78 -14.25
C VAL A 319 -33.76 0.84 -14.34
N GLU A 320 -34.27 1.25 -15.49
CA GLU A 320 -35.62 0.91 -15.98
C GLU A 320 -35.60 0.93 -17.52
N GLU A 321 -36.62 0.34 -18.15
CA GLU A 321 -36.56 -0.19 -19.52
C GLU A 321 -37.13 0.79 -20.58
N ASP A 322 -36.71 0.57 -21.85
CA ASP A 322 -37.24 1.09 -23.12
C ASP A 322 -37.52 2.61 -23.28
N ASP A 323 -36.66 3.29 -24.05
CA ASP A 323 -37.05 3.71 -25.42
C ASP A 323 -35.83 4.09 -26.30
N GLU A 324 -35.88 3.83 -27.61
CA GLU A 324 -34.76 4.13 -28.53
C GLU A 324 -34.71 5.62 -28.91
N LYS A 325 -33.60 6.34 -28.63
CA LYS A 325 -32.97 7.33 -29.54
C LYS A 325 -31.61 7.85 -29.06
N ASP A 326 -30.66 7.88 -30.00
CA ASP A 326 -29.43 8.68 -30.04
C ASP A 326 -28.54 8.74 -28.77
N ILE A 327 -27.86 7.62 -28.50
CA ILE A 327 -26.75 7.54 -27.54
C ILE A 327 -25.51 8.27 -28.09
N ALA A 328 -24.91 9.15 -27.29
CA ALA A 328 -23.56 9.67 -27.54
C ALA A 328 -22.50 8.76 -26.87
N GLU A 329 -21.50 8.29 -27.63
CA GLU A 329 -20.44 7.41 -27.12
C GLU A 329 -19.58 8.05 -26.02
N PRO A 330 -19.00 7.26 -25.09
CA PRO A 330 -17.98 7.75 -24.17
C PRO A 330 -16.75 8.26 -24.93
N ARG A 331 -16.23 9.43 -24.54
CA ARG A 331 -14.99 9.98 -25.10
C ARG A 331 -13.81 9.04 -24.79
N ARG A 332 -13.17 8.53 -25.84
CA ARG A 332 -11.92 7.77 -25.78
C ARG A 332 -10.78 8.74 -25.45
N LYS A 333 -9.73 8.28 -24.72
CA LYS A 333 -8.51 9.06 -24.48
C LYS A 333 -7.92 9.57 -25.81
N LYS A 334 -7.34 10.76 -25.86
CA LYS A 334 -6.58 11.18 -27.05
C LYS A 334 -5.16 10.67 -27.00
N LEU A 335 -4.63 10.39 -28.18
CA LEU A 335 -3.22 10.11 -28.40
C LEU A 335 -2.66 11.20 -29.32
N PHE A 336 -1.92 12.14 -28.75
CA PHE A 336 -1.15 13.12 -29.51
C PHE A 336 0.20 12.49 -29.86
N ALA A 337 0.37 12.13 -31.13
CA ALA A 337 1.62 11.52 -31.60
C ALA A 337 2.36 12.43 -32.59
N LEU A 338 3.67 12.59 -32.39
CA LEU A 338 4.60 13.24 -33.31
C LEU A 338 5.60 12.18 -33.80
N LEU A 339 5.46 11.80 -35.06
CA LEU A 339 6.28 10.76 -35.70
C LEU A 339 7.22 11.42 -36.70
N VAL A 340 8.52 11.18 -36.53
CA VAL A 340 9.60 11.74 -37.35
C VAL A 340 10.34 10.61 -38.05
N GLY A 341 10.45 10.68 -39.38
CA GLY A 341 11.15 9.70 -40.20
C GLY A 341 12.05 10.36 -41.24
N ILE A 342 13.37 10.18 -41.13
CA ILE A 342 14.33 10.80 -42.03
C ILE A 342 15.16 9.72 -42.74
N ASP A 343 14.84 9.48 -44.01
CA ASP A 343 15.62 8.63 -44.92
C ASP A 343 16.70 9.45 -45.65
N LYS A 344 16.31 10.66 -46.08
CA LYS A 344 17.07 11.48 -47.04
C LYS A 344 17.55 12.76 -46.39
N TYR A 345 18.86 12.91 -46.37
CA TYR A 345 19.60 14.13 -46.02
C TYR A 345 20.16 14.77 -47.30
N GLU A 346 20.30 16.10 -47.37
CA GLU A 346 20.54 16.81 -48.65
C GLU A 346 22.03 16.91 -49.03
N GLY A 347 22.61 15.75 -49.38
CA GLY A 347 24.00 15.63 -49.83
C GLY A 347 25.02 15.66 -48.70
N ASP A 348 26.29 15.45 -49.04
CA ASP A 348 27.40 15.58 -48.09
C ASP A 348 27.47 17.01 -47.56
N ILE A 349 27.51 17.20 -46.24
CA ILE A 349 27.72 18.54 -45.69
C ILE A 349 29.19 18.88 -45.89
N ILE A 350 29.48 19.91 -46.70
CA ILE A 350 30.85 20.40 -46.94
C ILE A 350 31.36 21.24 -45.75
N LEU A 351 31.16 20.73 -44.52
CA LEU A 351 31.95 21.09 -43.35
C LEU A 351 33.32 20.44 -43.54
N ASN A 352 34.29 21.25 -44.00
CA ASN A 352 35.70 20.87 -44.20
C ASN A 352 35.93 19.62 -45.09
N GLN A 353 34.99 19.28 -45.97
CA GLN A 353 35.06 18.21 -46.99
C GLN A 353 35.00 16.75 -46.49
N GLU A 354 34.66 16.48 -45.21
CA GLU A 354 34.81 15.12 -44.65
C GLU A 354 33.52 14.46 -44.06
N ILE A 355 32.34 15.11 -44.10
CA ILE A 355 31.10 14.55 -43.51
C ILE A 355 30.08 14.10 -44.56
N SER A 356 30.04 12.78 -44.81
CA SER A 356 29.00 12.14 -45.61
C SER A 356 27.85 11.63 -44.72
N PHE A 357 26.62 12.02 -45.03
CA PHE A 357 25.41 11.46 -44.43
C PHE A 357 24.88 10.37 -45.38
N PRO A 358 25.03 9.07 -45.07
CA PRO A 358 24.52 8.02 -45.92
C PRO A 358 22.99 8.11 -46.00
N SER A 359 22.43 7.84 -47.18
CA SER A 359 20.96 7.74 -47.30
C SER A 359 20.46 6.50 -46.56
N LEU A 360 19.54 6.72 -45.64
CA LEU A 360 18.75 5.68 -44.98
C LEU A 360 17.54 5.34 -45.86
N SER A 361 16.85 4.24 -45.52
CA SER A 361 15.76 3.66 -46.32
C SER A 361 14.64 3.05 -45.48
N GLY A 362 14.86 2.86 -44.18
CA GLY A 362 13.91 2.25 -43.25
C GLY A 362 13.17 3.26 -42.37
N CYS A 363 13.69 4.46 -42.15
CA CYS A 363 13.15 5.43 -41.19
C CYS A 363 11.76 5.98 -41.57
N VAL A 364 11.51 6.27 -42.85
CA VAL A 364 10.16 6.65 -43.32
C VAL A 364 9.21 5.44 -43.35
N PRO A 365 9.61 4.24 -43.82
CA PRO A 365 8.81 3.03 -43.61
C PRO A 365 8.48 2.74 -42.15
N ASP A 366 9.42 2.90 -41.21
CA ASP A 366 9.25 2.61 -39.78
C ASP A 366 8.27 3.58 -39.12
N SER A 367 8.47 4.89 -39.28
CA SER A 367 7.52 5.90 -38.81
C SER A 367 6.14 5.74 -39.45
N LYS A 368 6.04 5.29 -40.71
CA LYS A 368 4.76 4.96 -41.36
C LYS A 368 4.11 3.69 -40.81
N LYS A 369 4.87 2.66 -40.43
CA LYS A 369 4.33 1.45 -39.76
C LYS A 369 3.83 1.80 -38.35
N MET A 370 4.58 2.63 -37.61
CA MET A 370 4.15 3.16 -36.31
C MET A 370 2.86 3.98 -36.45
N LYS A 371 2.78 4.90 -37.43
CA LYS A 371 1.54 5.62 -37.76
C LYS A 371 0.35 4.68 -37.96
N ALA A 372 0.53 3.65 -38.80
CA ALA A 372 -0.52 2.69 -39.07
C ALA A 372 -0.91 1.84 -37.84
N TYR A 373 0.03 1.52 -36.94
CA TYR A 373 -0.30 0.82 -35.69
C TYR A 373 -1.18 1.70 -34.78
N LEU A 374 -0.80 2.98 -34.59
CA LEU A 374 -1.52 3.91 -33.71
C LEU A 374 -2.89 4.33 -34.25
N GLU A 375 -3.04 4.49 -35.57
CA GLU A 375 -4.32 4.86 -36.20
C GLU A 375 -5.33 3.70 -36.28
N ASN A 376 -4.88 2.45 -36.17
CA ASN A 376 -5.76 1.27 -36.11
C ASN A 376 -6.08 0.86 -34.67
N ASP A 377 -5.63 1.60 -33.66
CA ASP A 377 -5.82 1.28 -32.25
C ASP A 377 -7.17 1.83 -31.73
N PRO A 378 -8.18 0.97 -31.46
CA PRO A 378 -9.50 1.44 -31.05
C PRO A 378 -9.52 2.06 -29.65
N SER A 379 -8.44 1.90 -28.87
CA SER A 379 -8.31 2.44 -27.51
C SER A 379 -8.26 3.97 -27.44
N PHE A 380 -7.91 4.65 -28.54
CA PHE A 380 -7.63 6.09 -28.56
C PHE A 380 -8.39 6.85 -29.66
N ILE A 381 -8.51 8.17 -29.49
CA ILE A 381 -8.66 9.11 -30.60
C ILE A 381 -7.25 9.61 -30.93
N ALA A 382 -6.63 9.03 -31.95
CA ALA A 382 -5.28 9.39 -32.35
C ALA A 382 -5.27 10.66 -33.23
N ASP A 383 -4.53 11.68 -32.82
CA ASP A 383 -4.10 12.78 -33.70
C ASP A 383 -2.58 12.67 -33.93
N VAL A 384 -2.23 12.17 -35.12
CA VAL A 384 -0.86 11.79 -35.49
C VAL A 384 -0.31 12.78 -36.50
N LYS A 385 0.65 13.61 -36.07
CA LYS A 385 1.47 14.43 -36.97
C LYS A 385 2.67 13.60 -37.42
N HIS A 386 2.78 13.37 -38.73
CA HIS A 386 3.87 12.61 -39.33
C HIS A 386 4.66 13.52 -40.27
N ILE A 387 5.92 13.79 -39.93
CA ILE A 387 6.85 14.63 -40.69
C ILE A 387 8.02 13.79 -41.20
N THR A 388 8.39 13.99 -42.46
CA THR A 388 9.41 13.17 -43.13
C THR A 388 10.40 13.98 -43.95
N ASN A 389 11.66 13.54 -43.98
CA ASN A 389 12.74 14.13 -44.79
C ASN A 389 12.76 15.67 -44.67
N LYS A 390 12.59 16.39 -45.79
CA LYS A 390 12.49 17.85 -45.90
C LYS A 390 11.57 18.57 -44.90
N GLN A 391 10.57 17.87 -44.35
CA GLN A 391 9.65 18.43 -43.36
C GLN A 391 10.23 18.43 -41.94
N ALA A 392 11.18 17.53 -41.65
CA ALA A 392 11.67 17.25 -40.32
C ALA A 392 12.89 18.10 -39.93
N THR A 393 12.81 19.42 -40.13
CA THR A 393 13.84 20.37 -39.68
C THR A 393 13.80 20.52 -38.15
N LYS A 394 14.90 20.95 -37.52
CA LYS A 394 14.94 21.17 -36.06
C LYS A 394 13.81 22.11 -35.61
N ALA A 395 13.59 23.20 -36.35
CA ALA A 395 12.54 24.17 -36.06
C ALA A 395 11.14 23.55 -36.09
N GLU A 396 10.82 22.73 -37.09
CA GLU A 396 9.49 22.10 -37.21
C GLU A 396 9.28 20.98 -36.17
N VAL A 397 10.32 20.19 -35.86
CA VAL A 397 10.29 19.20 -34.78
C VAL A 397 10.02 19.88 -33.43
N VAL A 398 10.75 20.95 -33.11
CA VAL A 398 10.57 21.73 -31.87
C VAL A 398 9.20 22.41 -31.81
N ARG A 399 8.73 22.96 -32.94
CA ARG A 399 7.40 23.57 -33.03
C ARG A 399 6.30 22.54 -32.78
N LEU A 400 6.32 21.41 -33.47
CA LEU A 400 5.33 20.35 -33.27
C LEU A 400 5.42 19.71 -31.88
N PHE A 401 6.59 19.63 -31.26
CA PHE A 401 6.69 19.17 -29.87
C PHE A 401 5.91 20.09 -28.92
N LYS A 402 6.08 21.41 -29.06
CA LYS A 402 5.38 22.40 -28.21
C LYS A 402 3.91 22.59 -28.57
N GLU A 403 3.57 22.64 -29.86
CA GLU A 403 2.23 23.00 -30.36
C GLU A 403 1.32 21.80 -30.62
N HIS A 404 1.86 20.58 -30.80
CA HIS A 404 1.06 19.35 -30.98
C HIS A 404 1.09 18.46 -29.74
N LEU A 405 2.28 18.03 -29.27
CA LEU A 405 2.33 17.19 -28.04
C LEU A 405 1.89 17.98 -26.80
N GLY A 406 2.21 19.28 -26.73
CA GLY A 406 1.73 20.19 -25.69
C GLY A 406 0.22 20.43 -25.64
N GLN A 407 -0.59 19.77 -26.47
CA GLN A 407 -2.06 19.73 -26.34
C GLN A 407 -2.56 18.58 -25.44
N ALA A 408 -1.69 17.64 -25.04
CA ALA A 408 -2.04 16.55 -24.13
C ALA A 408 -2.12 17.05 -22.67
N GLU A 409 -3.18 16.68 -21.96
CA GLU A 409 -3.42 16.96 -20.54
C GLU A 409 -3.37 15.65 -19.71
N GLU A 410 -3.66 15.71 -18.40
CA GLU A 410 -3.44 14.64 -17.40
C GLU A 410 -4.07 13.24 -17.71
N ASP A 411 -5.09 13.14 -18.57
CA ASP A 411 -5.70 11.87 -19.03
C ASP A 411 -5.28 11.43 -20.46
N ASP A 412 -4.59 12.29 -21.21
CA ASP A 412 -4.19 12.06 -22.61
C ASP A 412 -2.76 11.50 -22.74
N VAL A 413 -2.46 10.89 -23.89
CA VAL A 413 -1.15 10.28 -24.18
C VAL A 413 -0.34 11.17 -25.14
N ALA A 414 0.93 11.41 -24.82
CA ALA A 414 1.85 12.17 -25.65
C ALA A 414 3.03 11.29 -26.12
N LEU A 415 3.10 11.00 -27.41
CA LEU A 415 4.09 10.09 -27.99
C LEU A 415 5.02 10.83 -28.97
N PHE A 416 6.31 10.85 -28.67
CA PHE A 416 7.36 11.25 -29.61
C PHE A 416 8.08 10.02 -30.17
N PHE A 417 8.04 9.84 -31.49
CA PHE A 417 8.79 8.79 -32.18
C PHE A 417 9.79 9.43 -33.16
N TYR A 418 11.06 9.06 -33.06
CA TYR A 418 12.10 9.48 -33.97
C TYR A 418 12.81 8.26 -34.58
N SER A 419 12.90 8.22 -35.90
CA SER A 419 13.82 7.35 -36.63
C SER A 419 14.58 8.16 -37.67
N GLY A 420 15.90 8.07 -37.63
CA GLY A 420 16.82 8.86 -38.46
C GLY A 420 18.23 8.73 -37.93
N HIS A 421 19.13 9.61 -38.35
CA HIS A 421 20.49 9.63 -37.81
C HIS A 421 20.56 10.20 -36.39
N GLY A 422 21.51 9.69 -35.60
CA GLY A 422 22.03 10.37 -34.42
C GLY A 422 23.55 10.57 -34.54
N THR A 423 24.08 11.48 -33.73
CA THR A 423 25.47 11.95 -33.74
C THR A 423 25.78 12.62 -32.40
N GLN A 424 27.02 13.11 -32.21
CA GLN A 424 27.43 13.85 -31.03
C GLN A 424 27.84 15.30 -31.34
N GLU A 425 27.90 16.17 -30.34
CA GLU A 425 28.67 17.43 -30.38
C GLU A 425 29.48 17.66 -29.11
N TRP A 426 30.55 18.46 -29.17
CA TRP A 426 31.32 18.82 -27.98
C TRP A 426 30.52 19.73 -27.03
N ALA A 427 30.62 19.48 -25.73
CA ALA A 427 30.05 20.33 -24.70
C ALA A 427 31.02 21.44 -24.27
N GLU A 428 30.49 22.57 -23.79
CA GLU A 428 31.27 23.55 -23.02
C GLU A 428 31.45 23.05 -21.58
N SER A 429 32.61 22.52 -21.23
CA SER A 429 32.86 21.86 -19.94
C SER A 429 32.78 22.76 -18.70
N ALA A 430 32.78 24.08 -18.88
CA ALA A 430 32.50 25.05 -17.81
C ALA A 430 30.99 25.17 -17.50
N THR A 431 30.13 24.82 -18.44
CA THR A 431 28.66 24.90 -18.35
C THR A 431 28.03 23.53 -18.10
N TRP A 432 28.54 22.49 -18.77
CA TRP A 432 28.05 21.12 -18.70
C TRP A 432 28.97 20.28 -17.81
N THR A 433 28.94 20.56 -16.51
CA THR A 433 29.84 19.96 -15.51
C THR A 433 29.43 18.54 -15.08
N GLU A 434 28.23 18.11 -15.42
CA GLU A 434 27.71 16.76 -15.14
C GLU A 434 28.10 15.73 -16.23
N ASP A 435 28.40 16.18 -17.46
CA ASP A 435 28.75 15.34 -18.60
C ASP A 435 30.25 14.96 -18.59
N THR A 436 30.57 13.80 -18.01
CA THR A 436 31.96 13.44 -17.65
C THR A 436 32.93 13.17 -18.80
N ASP A 437 32.45 13.10 -20.05
CA ASP A 437 33.24 13.02 -21.28
C ASP A 437 33.33 14.36 -22.03
N GLY A 438 32.50 15.35 -21.66
CA GLY A 438 32.41 16.66 -22.31
C GLY A 438 31.69 16.63 -23.66
N ILE A 439 30.69 15.76 -23.84
CA ILE A 439 29.98 15.55 -25.11
C ILE A 439 28.45 15.60 -24.89
N LEU A 440 27.70 16.12 -25.86
CA LEU A 440 26.23 16.12 -25.90
C LEU A 440 25.71 15.19 -27.02
N GLU A 441 24.75 14.33 -26.67
CA GLU A 441 24.13 13.37 -27.60
C GLU A 441 23.02 14.06 -28.42
N CYS A 442 23.02 13.91 -29.75
CA CYS A 442 22.12 14.65 -30.65
C CYS A 442 21.35 13.76 -31.63
N ILE A 443 20.07 14.09 -31.88
CA ILE A 443 19.36 13.63 -33.09
C ILE A 443 19.62 14.57 -34.27
N VAL A 444 19.79 14.00 -35.47
CA VAL A 444 20.08 14.73 -36.71
C VAL A 444 18.78 15.04 -37.44
N CYS A 445 18.26 16.26 -37.22
CA CYS A 445 17.13 16.76 -38.01
C CYS A 445 17.57 17.10 -39.45
N TYR A 446 16.61 17.34 -40.33
CA TYR A 446 16.87 17.66 -41.73
C TYR A 446 17.51 19.05 -41.93
N TYR A 447 18.39 19.16 -42.93
CA TYR A 447 19.08 20.37 -43.38
C TYR A 447 18.97 20.56 -44.90
N ASP A 448 18.95 21.81 -45.36
CA ASP A 448 18.88 22.23 -46.77
C ASP A 448 20.05 23.16 -47.18
N THR A 449 21.20 22.98 -46.53
CA THR A 449 22.48 23.71 -46.70
C THR A 449 22.46 25.18 -46.23
N GLY A 450 22.94 25.44 -45.00
CA GLY A 450 23.12 26.83 -44.54
C GLY A 450 23.73 27.08 -43.15
N ALA A 451 23.42 26.27 -42.12
CA ALA A 451 23.82 26.57 -40.73
C ALA A 451 23.90 25.32 -39.83
N ASP A 452 24.63 25.44 -38.72
CA ASP A 452 24.87 24.40 -37.70
C ASP A 452 23.65 24.09 -36.79
N GLU A 453 22.43 24.41 -37.25
CA GLU A 453 21.20 24.42 -36.43
C GLU A 453 20.28 23.22 -36.66
N PHE A 454 20.79 22.13 -37.26
CA PHE A 454 20.04 20.89 -37.51
C PHE A 454 20.14 19.84 -36.38
N LEU A 455 21.02 20.05 -35.39
CA LEU A 455 21.18 19.15 -34.24
C LEU A 455 20.22 19.54 -33.10
N LEU A 456 19.37 18.60 -32.68
CA LEU A 456 18.59 18.70 -31.44
C LEU A 456 19.26 17.81 -30.38
N ALA A 457 19.77 18.45 -29.32
CA ALA A 457 20.53 17.77 -28.26
C ALA A 457 19.61 17.10 -27.21
N ASP A 458 20.16 16.13 -26.49
CA ASP A 458 19.55 15.51 -25.30
C ASP A 458 19.08 16.57 -24.28
N LYS A 459 19.88 17.59 -23.99
CA LYS A 459 19.52 18.71 -23.08
C LYS A 459 18.30 19.50 -23.58
N GLU A 460 18.12 19.59 -24.90
CA GLU A 460 16.96 20.25 -25.51
C GLU A 460 15.72 19.36 -25.50
N LEU A 461 15.89 18.05 -25.72
CA LEU A 461 14.81 17.07 -25.55
C LEU A 461 14.36 17.00 -24.09
N ARG A 462 15.29 16.96 -23.14
CA ARG A 462 15.06 17.02 -21.68
C ARG A 462 14.26 18.27 -21.30
N PHE A 463 14.62 19.44 -21.85
CA PHE A 463 13.85 20.68 -21.70
C PHE A 463 12.41 20.58 -22.25
N LEU A 464 12.24 20.06 -23.49
CA LEU A 464 10.93 19.91 -24.13
C LEU A 464 10.02 18.93 -23.36
N ILE A 465 10.57 17.81 -22.91
CA ILE A 465 9.86 16.79 -22.14
C ILE A 465 9.49 17.33 -20.75
N HIS A 466 10.33 18.17 -20.13
CA HIS A 466 9.98 18.85 -18.89
C HIS A 466 8.83 19.86 -19.07
N GLU A 467 8.85 20.69 -20.13
CA GLU A 467 7.73 21.59 -20.45
C GLU A 467 6.42 20.82 -20.70
N LEU A 468 6.49 19.62 -21.28
CA LEU A 468 5.34 18.74 -21.50
C LEU A 468 4.86 18.07 -20.20
N ALA A 469 5.78 17.59 -19.36
CA ALA A 469 5.48 16.93 -18.10
C ALA A 469 4.79 17.84 -17.07
N ALA A 470 4.89 19.17 -17.21
CA ALA A 470 4.14 20.13 -16.41
C ALA A 470 2.60 19.96 -16.52
N LYS A 471 2.10 19.37 -17.62
CA LYS A 471 0.68 19.00 -17.81
C LYS A 471 0.33 17.58 -17.35
N LYS A 472 1.33 16.79 -16.96
CA LYS A 472 1.24 15.37 -16.56
C LYS A 472 0.59 14.39 -17.58
N PRO A 473 0.59 14.58 -18.92
CA PRO A 473 0.11 13.53 -19.82
C PRO A 473 0.96 12.27 -19.69
N HIS A 474 0.49 11.14 -20.20
CA HIS A 474 1.31 9.92 -20.27
C HIS A 474 2.35 10.06 -21.38
N ILE A 475 3.59 10.46 -21.03
CA ILE A 475 4.65 10.76 -22.01
C ILE A 475 5.48 9.51 -22.35
N VAL A 476 5.61 9.25 -23.65
CA VAL A 476 6.49 8.21 -24.20
C VAL A 476 7.39 8.80 -25.27
N SER A 477 8.70 8.53 -25.18
CA SER A 477 9.70 8.85 -26.21
C SER A 477 10.32 7.56 -26.79
N ILE A 478 10.44 7.48 -28.11
CA ILE A 478 10.97 6.30 -28.81
C ILE A 478 12.00 6.75 -29.85
N PHE A 479 13.24 6.31 -29.66
CA PHE A 479 14.39 6.68 -30.49
C PHE A 479 14.96 5.44 -31.21
N ASP A 480 14.71 5.33 -32.52
CA ASP A 480 15.35 4.36 -33.42
C ASP A 480 16.56 5.01 -34.13
N CYS A 481 17.58 5.34 -33.33
CA CYS A 481 18.84 6.00 -33.72
C CYS A 481 19.97 5.73 -32.71
N CYS A 482 21.19 6.22 -32.99
CA CYS A 482 22.38 6.07 -32.14
C CYS A 482 23.23 7.33 -32.09
N HIS A 483 23.91 7.55 -30.96
CA HIS A 483 24.60 8.81 -30.69
C HIS A 483 26.10 8.61 -30.42
N SER A 484 26.45 7.73 -29.47
CA SER A 484 27.81 7.53 -28.93
C SER A 484 28.92 7.25 -29.96
N ALA A 485 30.14 7.72 -29.65
CA ALA A 485 31.33 7.52 -30.50
C ALA A 485 32.11 6.21 -30.28
N ASP A 486 32.05 5.58 -29.10
CA ASP A 486 33.12 4.67 -28.69
C ASP A 486 33.07 3.26 -29.33
N ASN A 487 34.24 2.74 -29.71
CA ASN A 487 34.55 1.33 -30.07
C ASN A 487 33.58 0.51 -30.98
N THR A 488 33.06 1.06 -32.08
CA THR A 488 32.29 0.30 -33.11
C THR A 488 33.13 -0.75 -33.85
N ARG A 489 33.23 -1.96 -33.28
CA ARG A 489 33.86 -3.14 -33.92
C ARG A 489 32.95 -3.90 -34.90
N ASN A 490 31.64 -3.67 -34.85
CA ASN A 490 30.68 -4.66 -35.33
C ASN A 490 29.75 -4.20 -36.47
N GLY A 491 29.62 -2.90 -36.75
CA GLY A 491 28.87 -2.40 -37.91
C GLY A 491 29.34 -2.99 -39.25
N ALA A 492 30.65 -3.24 -39.38
CA ALA A 492 31.24 -3.97 -40.49
C ALA A 492 30.72 -5.42 -40.60
N LYS A 493 30.64 -6.17 -39.49
CA LYS A 493 30.16 -7.56 -39.49
C LYS A 493 28.69 -7.66 -39.93
N VAL A 494 27.84 -6.72 -39.51
CA VAL A 494 26.43 -6.71 -39.92
C VAL A 494 26.31 -6.46 -41.42
N LYS A 495 27.17 -5.60 -41.99
CA LYS A 495 27.30 -5.36 -43.44
C LYS A 495 27.92 -6.54 -44.21
N GLU A 496 28.73 -7.37 -43.57
CA GLU A 496 29.24 -8.63 -44.14
C GLU A 496 28.22 -9.78 -44.08
N ALA A 497 27.30 -9.75 -43.11
CA ALA A 497 26.31 -10.80 -42.88
C ALA A 497 24.94 -10.55 -43.56
N PHE A 498 24.56 -9.29 -43.79
CA PHE A 498 23.26 -8.92 -44.35
C PHE A 498 23.40 -7.92 -45.50
N ASP A 499 22.89 -8.29 -46.68
CA ASP A 499 22.73 -7.36 -47.80
C ASP A 499 21.90 -6.13 -47.38
N GLN A 500 22.35 -4.94 -47.79
CA GLN A 500 21.67 -3.66 -47.55
C GLN A 500 21.52 -3.27 -46.06
N ALA A 501 22.45 -3.69 -45.19
CA ALA A 501 22.53 -3.19 -43.81
C ALA A 501 23.14 -1.78 -43.75
N VAL A 502 22.46 -0.84 -43.08
CA VAL A 502 22.95 0.54 -42.86
C VAL A 502 22.85 0.90 -41.37
N GLU A 503 23.89 1.56 -40.85
CA GLU A 503 23.94 2.04 -39.47
C GLU A 503 23.28 3.41 -39.36
N LYS A 504 22.43 3.61 -38.34
CA LYS A 504 21.77 4.90 -38.06
C LYS A 504 22.67 5.88 -37.29
N ARG A 505 23.96 5.57 -37.09
CA ARG A 505 24.97 6.44 -36.46
C ARG A 505 25.72 7.27 -37.51
N ILE A 506 25.97 8.54 -37.22
CA ILE A 506 27.01 9.35 -37.88
C ILE A 506 28.26 9.32 -36.99
N PRO A 507 29.41 8.80 -37.45
CA PRO A 507 30.62 8.65 -36.64
C PRO A 507 31.45 9.96 -36.60
N TYR A 508 30.81 11.08 -36.26
CA TYR A 508 31.43 12.41 -36.17
C TYR A 508 30.94 13.17 -34.92
N VAL A 509 31.84 13.93 -34.29
CA VAL A 509 31.54 14.79 -33.14
C VAL A 509 31.61 16.24 -33.60
N PHE A 510 30.44 16.89 -33.69
CA PHE A 510 30.30 18.27 -34.13
C PHE A 510 30.93 19.26 -33.15
N HIS A 511 31.33 20.43 -33.65
CA HIS A 511 31.87 21.50 -32.80
C HIS A 511 30.79 22.03 -31.83
N LYS A 512 31.21 22.43 -30.63
CA LYS A 512 30.29 22.97 -29.61
C LYS A 512 29.47 24.14 -30.16
N ARG A 513 28.15 24.09 -29.99
CA ARG A 513 27.27 25.20 -30.34
C ARG A 513 27.46 26.39 -29.38
N LYS A 514 27.01 27.57 -29.80
CA LYS A 514 26.91 28.74 -28.91
C LYS A 514 25.70 28.59 -27.99
N TRP A 515 25.75 29.21 -26.80
CA TRP A 515 24.62 29.18 -25.85
C TRP A 515 23.30 29.62 -26.49
N ASP A 516 23.32 30.70 -27.26
CA ASP A 516 22.15 31.27 -27.94
C ASP A 516 21.40 30.27 -28.83
N ASN A 517 22.11 29.26 -29.37
CA ASN A 517 21.60 28.24 -30.29
C ASN A 517 20.85 27.08 -29.59
N PHE A 518 20.83 27.03 -28.25
CA PHE A 518 19.94 26.13 -27.50
C PHE A 518 18.51 26.69 -27.46
N ILE A 519 17.49 25.86 -27.67
CA ILE A 519 16.08 26.31 -27.67
C ILE A 519 15.60 26.95 -26.34
N PHE A 520 16.31 26.72 -25.23
CA PHE A 520 16.04 27.28 -23.91
C PHE A 520 16.87 28.52 -23.56
N SER A 521 17.79 28.98 -24.43
CA SER A 521 18.71 30.10 -24.19
C SER A 521 18.02 31.42 -23.81
N LYS A 522 16.78 31.61 -24.27
CA LYS A 522 15.92 32.78 -23.98
C LYS A 522 15.15 32.69 -22.66
N LYS A 523 15.22 31.53 -21.97
CA LYS A 523 14.59 31.27 -20.67
C LYS A 523 15.61 30.99 -19.56
N ILE A 524 16.78 30.48 -19.90
CA ILE A 524 17.86 30.09 -18.98
C ILE A 524 19.15 30.79 -19.44
N SER A 525 19.80 31.54 -18.56
CA SER A 525 21.10 32.14 -18.86
C SER A 525 22.25 31.13 -18.68
N ASN A 526 23.38 31.36 -19.34
CA ASN A 526 24.57 30.52 -19.19
C ASN A 526 25.14 30.69 -17.76
N GLU A 527 25.08 31.89 -17.23
CA GLU A 527 25.48 32.26 -15.88
C GLU A 527 24.64 31.55 -14.81
N ASP A 528 23.33 31.40 -15.03
CA ASP A 528 22.45 30.60 -14.17
C ASP A 528 22.84 29.11 -14.22
N MET A 529 23.08 28.57 -15.42
CA MET A 529 23.47 27.16 -15.60
C MET A 529 24.76 26.83 -14.85
N GLN A 530 25.78 27.69 -15.00
CA GLN A 530 27.08 27.56 -14.32
C GLN A 530 26.99 27.70 -12.78
N GLN A 531 25.97 28.40 -12.26
CA GLN A 531 25.80 28.62 -10.82
C GLN A 531 24.89 27.61 -10.13
N LYS A 532 23.89 27.07 -10.83
CA LYS A 532 22.82 26.23 -10.25
C LYS A 532 22.88 24.77 -10.68
N GLY A 533 23.59 24.45 -11.76
CA GLY A 533 23.71 23.08 -12.30
C GLY A 533 22.52 22.66 -13.15
N GLU A 534 22.70 21.57 -13.92
CA GLU A 534 21.70 21.06 -14.85
C GLU A 534 20.48 20.54 -14.10
N ALA A 535 20.69 19.78 -13.02
CA ALA A 535 19.61 19.21 -12.21
C ALA A 535 18.58 20.23 -11.69
N ALA A 536 18.97 21.49 -11.47
CA ALA A 536 18.10 22.53 -10.92
C ALA A 536 17.35 23.36 -11.99
N LEU A 537 17.88 23.44 -13.22
CA LEU A 537 17.37 24.29 -14.30
C LEU A 537 16.78 23.50 -15.48
N LEU A 538 17.22 22.25 -15.63
CA LEU A 538 16.69 21.25 -16.54
C LEU A 538 16.34 19.98 -15.73
N PRO A 539 15.40 20.02 -14.77
CA PRO A 539 14.93 18.80 -14.12
C PRO A 539 14.33 17.82 -15.14
N GLU A 540 14.42 16.52 -14.90
CA GLU A 540 13.76 15.52 -15.76
C GLU A 540 12.24 15.61 -15.64
N GLY A 541 11.53 15.63 -16.77
CA GLY A 541 10.09 15.35 -16.79
C GLY A 541 9.83 13.84 -16.61
N LEU A 542 8.79 13.48 -15.86
CA LEU A 542 8.36 12.09 -15.71
C LEU A 542 7.91 11.51 -17.06
N HIS A 543 8.66 10.55 -17.61
CA HIS A 543 8.35 9.94 -18.90
C HIS A 543 8.99 8.57 -19.06
N ILE A 544 8.53 7.83 -20.07
CA ILE A 544 9.08 6.53 -20.46
C ILE A 544 9.88 6.69 -21.76
N GLN A 545 11.16 6.32 -21.74
CA GLN A 545 12.02 6.38 -22.93
C GLN A 545 12.43 4.99 -23.41
N PHE A 546 12.35 4.80 -24.73
CA PHE A 546 12.92 3.66 -25.46
C PHE A 546 14.13 4.14 -26.26
N SER A 547 15.29 3.53 -26.02
CA SER A 547 16.50 3.68 -26.85
C SER A 547 16.72 2.40 -27.66
N ALA A 548 17.10 2.54 -28.93
CA ALA A 548 17.30 1.41 -29.84
C ALA A 548 18.38 0.41 -29.41
N CYS A 549 19.39 0.86 -28.65
CA CYS A 549 20.55 0.08 -28.23
C CYS A 549 21.13 0.64 -26.92
N GLU A 550 22.15 -0.02 -26.35
CA GLU A 550 22.98 0.58 -25.29
C GLU A 550 24.08 1.49 -25.88
N SER A 551 24.81 2.22 -25.02
CA SER A 551 25.77 3.26 -25.44
C SER A 551 27.08 2.74 -26.07
N ASP A 552 27.30 1.43 -26.17
CA ASP A 552 28.45 0.79 -26.83
C ASP A 552 28.07 0.06 -28.13
N GLU A 553 26.88 0.33 -28.68
CA GLU A 553 26.26 -0.42 -29.78
C GLU A 553 25.86 0.47 -30.97
N SER A 554 25.33 -0.15 -32.04
CA SER A 554 24.78 0.56 -33.19
C SER A 554 23.45 -0.04 -33.64
N ALA A 555 22.46 0.84 -33.82
CA ALA A 555 21.15 0.55 -34.37
C ALA A 555 21.25 0.53 -35.89
N VAL A 556 20.67 -0.51 -36.47
CA VAL A 556 20.77 -0.79 -37.90
C VAL A 556 19.39 -0.87 -38.54
N GLU A 557 19.32 -0.43 -39.78
CA GLU A 557 18.28 -0.87 -40.70
C GLU A 557 18.80 -1.98 -41.62
N VAL A 558 17.93 -2.93 -41.94
CA VAL A 558 18.21 -4.04 -42.85
C VAL A 558 17.02 -4.17 -43.81
N ALA A 559 17.29 -4.12 -45.12
CA ALA A 559 16.29 -4.22 -46.18
C ALA A 559 15.08 -3.26 -46.00
N GLY A 560 15.34 -1.98 -45.70
CA GLY A 560 14.28 -0.94 -45.61
C GLY A 560 13.44 -0.98 -44.33
N SER A 561 14.02 -1.43 -43.21
CA SER A 561 13.40 -1.31 -41.88
C SER A 561 14.45 -1.33 -40.78
N GLY A 562 14.32 -0.44 -39.79
CA GLY A 562 15.03 -0.48 -38.52
C GLY A 562 14.71 -1.74 -37.74
N VAL A 563 15.76 -2.41 -37.29
CA VAL A 563 15.67 -3.69 -36.57
C VAL A 563 14.88 -3.56 -35.28
N PHE A 564 15.08 -2.46 -34.54
CA PHE A 564 14.34 -2.17 -33.31
C PHE A 564 12.85 -1.91 -33.57
N THR A 565 12.48 -0.96 -34.45
CA THR A 565 11.05 -0.71 -34.74
C THR A 565 10.33 -1.93 -35.30
N LYS A 566 11.01 -2.76 -36.11
CA LYS A 566 10.47 -4.04 -36.60
C LYS A 566 10.16 -5.02 -35.46
N ALA A 567 11.06 -5.17 -34.48
CA ALA A 567 10.85 -6.02 -33.31
C ALA A 567 9.76 -5.47 -32.38
N LEU A 568 9.81 -4.17 -32.05
CA LEU A 568 8.81 -3.43 -31.28
C LEU A 568 7.39 -3.65 -31.83
N LEU A 569 7.21 -3.40 -33.14
CA LEU A 569 5.91 -3.56 -33.77
C LEU A 569 5.46 -5.03 -33.88
N LYS A 570 6.37 -6.01 -34.08
CA LYS A 570 5.98 -7.43 -34.03
C LYS A 570 5.45 -7.82 -32.64
N VAL A 571 6.11 -7.38 -31.57
CA VAL A 571 5.69 -7.65 -30.19
C VAL A 571 4.36 -6.95 -29.83
N LEU A 572 4.20 -5.68 -30.22
CA LEU A 572 2.97 -4.93 -29.97
C LEU A 572 1.76 -5.54 -30.70
N ASN A 573 1.90 -5.84 -32.01
CA ASN A 573 0.83 -6.49 -32.77
C ASN A 573 0.47 -7.87 -32.21
N ALA A 574 1.47 -8.69 -31.85
CA ALA A 574 1.26 -10.02 -31.26
C ALA A 574 0.66 -10.02 -29.84
N SER A 575 0.37 -8.84 -29.27
CA SER A 575 -0.30 -8.70 -27.97
C SER A 575 -1.41 -7.63 -27.95
N GLY A 576 -1.82 -7.09 -29.10
CA GLY A 576 -2.81 -5.99 -29.19
C GLY A 576 -2.39 -4.70 -28.45
N GLY A 577 -1.13 -4.60 -28.03
CA GLY A 577 -0.65 -3.58 -27.09
C GLY A 577 -1.00 -3.83 -25.62
N GLU A 578 -1.68 -4.93 -25.24
CA GLU A 578 -1.86 -5.35 -23.84
C GLU A 578 -0.55 -5.94 -23.26
N VAL A 579 0.49 -5.12 -23.18
CA VAL A 579 1.81 -5.49 -22.65
C VAL A 579 2.39 -4.35 -21.83
N SER A 580 2.97 -4.66 -20.66
CA SER A 580 3.65 -3.66 -19.84
C SER A 580 5.00 -3.25 -20.43
N TYR A 581 5.48 -2.05 -20.13
CA TYR A 581 6.77 -1.57 -20.65
C TYR A 581 7.95 -2.48 -20.27
N HIS A 582 7.93 -3.06 -19.07
CA HIS A 582 8.87 -4.09 -18.62
C HIS A 582 8.82 -5.35 -19.49
N ALA A 583 7.64 -5.95 -19.67
CA ALA A 583 7.49 -7.16 -20.50
C ALA A 583 7.82 -6.90 -21.98
N LEU A 584 7.44 -5.73 -22.50
CA LEU A 584 7.76 -5.27 -23.85
C LEU A 584 9.28 -5.21 -24.07
N GLY A 585 10.03 -4.67 -23.10
CA GLY A 585 11.50 -4.62 -23.13
C GLY A 585 12.13 -6.02 -23.16
N GLY A 586 11.67 -6.92 -22.28
CA GLY A 586 12.12 -8.32 -22.25
C GLY A 586 11.87 -9.05 -23.56
N ARG A 587 10.64 -8.99 -24.09
CA ARG A 587 10.26 -9.59 -25.39
C ARG A 587 11.09 -9.05 -26.55
N ILE A 588 11.30 -7.74 -26.64
CA ILE A 588 12.11 -7.12 -27.71
C ILE A 588 13.58 -7.57 -27.60
N ARG A 589 14.17 -7.57 -26.39
CA ARG A 589 15.54 -8.07 -26.17
C ARG A 589 15.67 -9.53 -26.60
N GLN A 590 14.70 -10.37 -26.26
CA GLN A 590 14.69 -11.79 -26.67
C GLN A 590 14.50 -12.00 -28.18
N TYR A 591 13.75 -11.12 -28.87
CA TYR A 591 13.59 -11.17 -30.32
C TYR A 591 14.90 -10.86 -31.07
N LEU A 592 15.76 -10.02 -30.49
CA LEU A 592 17.03 -9.60 -31.08
C LEU A 592 18.22 -10.48 -30.63
N LYS A 593 18.19 -11.05 -29.43
CA LYS A 593 19.26 -11.89 -28.83
C LYS A 593 19.78 -12.90 -29.86
N ASN A 594 21.08 -12.85 -30.16
CA ASN A 594 21.85 -13.66 -31.12
C ASN A 594 21.69 -13.31 -32.62
N VAL A 595 20.57 -12.70 -33.06
CA VAL A 595 20.39 -12.32 -34.48
C VAL A 595 21.00 -10.95 -34.78
N TYR A 596 20.90 -10.04 -33.80
CA TYR A 596 21.53 -8.72 -33.83
C TYR A 596 22.19 -8.48 -32.45
N GLU A 597 23.35 -7.84 -32.42
CA GLU A 597 24.05 -7.52 -31.15
C GLU A 597 23.37 -6.37 -30.38
N GLN A 598 22.46 -5.64 -31.03
CA GLN A 598 21.69 -4.50 -30.54
C GLN A 598 20.74 -4.88 -29.38
N LYS A 599 20.87 -4.18 -28.23
CA LYS A 599 20.11 -4.40 -26.99
C LYS A 599 19.24 -3.17 -26.64
N PRO A 600 18.00 -3.07 -27.14
CA PRO A 600 17.13 -1.92 -26.85
C PRO A 600 16.88 -1.75 -25.36
N ARG A 601 16.82 -0.51 -24.88
CA ARG A 601 16.63 -0.17 -23.47
C ARG A 601 15.33 0.59 -23.28
N ILE A 602 14.54 0.20 -22.27
CA ILE A 602 13.35 0.92 -21.83
C ILE A 602 13.59 1.34 -20.38
N TYR A 603 13.33 2.60 -20.06
CA TYR A 603 13.45 3.12 -18.70
C TYR A 603 12.44 4.24 -18.42
N VAL A 604 12.23 4.52 -17.13
CA VAL A 604 11.49 5.69 -16.66
C VAL A 604 12.49 6.74 -16.20
N ALA A 605 12.37 7.95 -16.73
CA ALA A 605 13.03 9.16 -16.23
C ALA A 605 12.08 9.89 -15.26
N GLY A 606 12.61 10.68 -14.33
CA GLY A 606 11.80 11.40 -13.33
C GLY A 606 11.25 10.57 -12.17
N GLY A 607 11.49 9.25 -12.12
CA GLY A 607 11.54 8.49 -10.86
C GLY A 607 10.43 7.46 -10.54
N ASP A 608 9.20 7.54 -11.08
CA ASP A 608 8.16 6.56 -10.74
C ASP A 608 8.29 5.25 -11.54
N LYS A 609 9.10 4.33 -11.03
CA LYS A 609 9.33 2.99 -11.60
C LYS A 609 8.06 2.15 -11.77
N LYS A 610 6.94 2.49 -11.12
CA LYS A 610 5.65 1.79 -11.35
C LYS A 610 5.16 1.94 -12.79
N LEU A 611 5.56 3.01 -13.49
CA LEU A 611 5.31 3.20 -14.91
C LEU A 611 5.94 2.11 -15.81
N LEU A 612 6.97 1.37 -15.35
CA LEU A 612 7.45 0.19 -16.09
C LEU A 612 6.43 -0.96 -16.11
N HIS A 613 5.50 -0.98 -15.14
CA HIS A 613 4.46 -1.99 -15.02
C HIS A 613 3.10 -1.54 -15.57
N SER A 614 2.95 -0.26 -15.96
CA SER A 614 1.79 0.18 -16.75
C SER A 614 1.85 -0.38 -18.17
N ILE A 615 0.70 -0.42 -18.85
CA ILE A 615 0.57 -0.96 -20.21
C ILE A 615 1.06 0.07 -21.23
N PHE A 616 1.57 -0.41 -22.37
CA PHE A 616 1.97 0.44 -23.49
C PHE A 616 0.88 1.46 -23.87
N LEU A 617 1.25 2.75 -23.88
CA LEU A 617 0.39 3.94 -24.04
C LEU A 617 -0.74 4.09 -22.98
N ASP A 618 -0.60 3.51 -21.79
CA ASP A 618 -1.60 3.53 -20.71
C ASP A 618 -3.01 3.12 -21.18
N LYS A 619 -3.06 2.03 -21.96
CA LYS A 619 -4.30 1.31 -22.25
C LYS A 619 -4.89 0.70 -20.99
N SER A 620 -6.21 0.77 -20.85
CA SER A 620 -6.94 0.01 -19.83
C SER A 620 -6.87 -1.50 -20.10
N SER A 621 -6.38 -2.28 -19.13
CA SER A 621 -6.29 -3.74 -19.24
C SER A 621 -7.66 -4.42 -19.26
N SER A 622 -7.79 -5.46 -20.07
CA SER A 622 -8.74 -6.53 -19.78
C SER A 622 -8.26 -7.33 -18.54
N PRO A 623 -9.15 -7.72 -17.60
CA PRO A 623 -8.76 -8.46 -16.39
C PRO A 623 -8.56 -9.96 -16.68
N LYS A 624 -7.62 -10.28 -17.59
CA LYS A 624 -7.16 -11.66 -17.83
C LYS A 624 -6.14 -12.10 -16.77
N LYS A 625 -6.03 -13.42 -16.57
CA LYS A 625 -5.19 -14.04 -15.53
C LYS A 625 -3.73 -13.59 -15.67
N ILE A 626 -3.08 -13.28 -14.55
CA ILE A 626 -1.63 -13.04 -14.46
C ILE A 626 -0.92 -14.29 -15.00
N ALA A 627 -0.29 -14.16 -16.17
CA ALA A 627 0.60 -15.18 -16.70
C ALA A 627 1.95 -15.06 -15.97
N PHE A 628 2.46 -16.17 -15.43
CA PHE A 628 3.74 -16.14 -14.71
C PHE A 628 4.94 -16.08 -15.67
N GLY A 629 4.78 -16.57 -16.91
CA GLY A 629 5.69 -16.29 -18.02
C GLY A 629 5.02 -16.50 -19.38
N GLU A 630 5.80 -16.38 -20.45
CA GLU A 630 5.31 -16.44 -21.84
C GLU A 630 6.11 -17.46 -22.66
N VAL A 631 5.46 -18.13 -23.60
CA VAL A 631 6.07 -19.06 -24.54
C VAL A 631 6.03 -18.44 -25.95
N ILE A 632 7.22 -18.17 -26.48
CA ILE A 632 7.46 -17.46 -27.74
C ILE A 632 8.30 -18.33 -28.70
N TYR A 633 8.14 -18.13 -30.01
CA TYR A 633 8.93 -18.83 -31.02
C TYR A 633 10.11 -17.98 -31.51
N ASN A 634 11.28 -18.60 -31.60
CA ASN A 634 12.48 -18.05 -32.25
C ASN A 634 12.84 -18.93 -33.45
N GLU A 635 13.12 -18.30 -34.59
CA GLU A 635 13.31 -19.01 -35.88
C GLU A 635 14.58 -19.90 -35.91
N GLU A 636 15.59 -19.61 -35.09
CA GLU A 636 16.82 -20.42 -34.98
C GLU A 636 16.76 -21.47 -33.87
N LYS A 637 16.15 -21.11 -32.72
CA LYS A 637 16.22 -21.86 -31.45
C LYS A 637 14.91 -22.53 -31.04
N GLY A 638 13.86 -22.39 -31.84
CA GLY A 638 12.54 -22.97 -31.57
C GLY A 638 11.76 -22.25 -30.47
N TRP A 639 10.91 -22.97 -29.76
CA TRP A 639 10.12 -22.39 -28.67
C TRP A 639 10.99 -22.08 -27.45
N LYS A 640 10.76 -20.93 -26.83
CA LYS A 640 11.36 -20.51 -25.55
C LYS A 640 10.29 -20.06 -24.57
N PHE A 641 10.50 -20.36 -23.29
CA PHE A 641 9.79 -19.76 -22.17
C PHE A 641 10.60 -18.55 -21.67
N THR A 642 9.93 -17.45 -21.35
CA THR A 642 10.58 -16.19 -20.94
C THR A 642 11.10 -16.17 -19.52
N LEU A 643 11.02 -17.32 -18.81
CA LEU A 643 11.61 -17.56 -17.49
C LEU A 643 12.72 -18.63 -17.57
N GLY A 644 13.62 -18.65 -16.58
CA GLY A 644 14.82 -19.51 -16.56
C GLY A 644 15.32 -19.75 -15.14
N ALA A 645 16.62 -19.99 -14.97
CA ALA A 645 17.18 -20.40 -13.68
C ALA A 645 16.94 -19.40 -12.53
N ILE A 646 17.12 -18.10 -12.77
CA ILE A 646 16.87 -17.05 -11.74
C ILE A 646 15.39 -16.93 -11.35
N HIS A 647 14.49 -17.47 -12.19
CA HIS A 647 13.05 -17.46 -11.98
C HIS A 647 12.54 -18.76 -11.31
N GLY A 648 13.43 -19.68 -10.95
CA GLY A 648 13.13 -20.91 -10.22
C GLY A 648 12.96 -22.15 -11.09
N ILE A 649 13.32 -22.08 -12.38
CA ILE A 649 13.33 -23.26 -13.25
C ILE A 649 14.63 -24.03 -13.06
N GLY A 650 14.54 -25.19 -12.42
CA GLY A 650 15.64 -26.15 -12.27
C GLY A 650 15.31 -27.51 -12.87
N GLU A 651 16.12 -28.52 -12.54
CA GLU A 651 15.88 -29.89 -13.00
C GLU A 651 14.61 -30.53 -12.41
N HIS A 652 13.96 -29.90 -11.43
CA HIS A 652 12.78 -30.40 -10.74
C HIS A 652 11.46 -29.99 -11.44
N ASN A 653 11.44 -28.95 -12.26
CA ASN A 653 10.24 -28.37 -12.90
C ASN A 653 10.20 -28.63 -14.42
N LYS A 654 10.57 -29.83 -14.90
CA LYS A 654 10.73 -30.11 -16.35
C LYS A 654 9.43 -30.11 -17.19
N LYS A 655 8.28 -29.77 -16.61
CA LYS A 655 6.98 -29.64 -17.31
C LYS A 655 6.49 -28.19 -17.30
N ILE A 656 5.92 -27.77 -18.43
CA ILE A 656 5.27 -26.46 -18.59
C ILE A 656 3.85 -26.65 -19.13
N THR A 657 2.91 -25.93 -18.53
CA THR A 657 1.54 -25.79 -19.03
C THR A 657 1.47 -24.57 -19.93
N ILE A 658 1.13 -24.76 -21.20
CA ILE A 658 1.06 -23.71 -22.22
C ILE A 658 -0.42 -23.42 -22.50
N THR A 659 -0.85 -22.16 -22.41
CA THR A 659 -2.26 -21.76 -22.60
C THR A 659 -2.38 -20.68 -23.65
N ASP A 660 -3.38 -20.77 -24.53
CA ASP A 660 -3.67 -19.71 -25.49
C ASP A 660 -4.31 -18.48 -24.79
N PRO A 661 -3.78 -17.24 -24.94
CA PRO A 661 -4.31 -16.06 -24.27
C PRO A 661 -5.62 -15.53 -24.88
N GLU A 662 -5.94 -15.90 -26.13
CA GLU A 662 -7.20 -15.56 -26.80
C GLU A 662 -8.26 -16.62 -26.50
N GLU A 663 -7.87 -17.89 -26.50
CA GLU A 663 -8.72 -19.06 -26.26
C GLU A 663 -8.29 -19.79 -24.98
N SER A 664 -8.57 -19.22 -23.80
CA SER A 664 -8.02 -19.66 -22.50
C SER A 664 -8.31 -21.11 -22.07
N ASP A 665 -9.21 -21.79 -22.76
CA ASP A 665 -9.55 -23.20 -22.53
C ASP A 665 -8.68 -24.16 -23.37
N LYS A 666 -7.90 -23.64 -24.34
CA LYS A 666 -6.87 -24.38 -25.08
C LYS A 666 -5.59 -24.45 -24.26
N ILE A 667 -5.43 -25.58 -23.57
CA ILE A 667 -4.25 -25.93 -22.78
C ILE A 667 -3.45 -27.01 -23.53
N PHE A 668 -2.12 -26.84 -23.58
CA PHE A 668 -1.16 -27.76 -24.18
C PHE A 668 -0.04 -28.09 -23.17
N GLU A 669 0.48 -29.31 -23.18
CA GLU A 669 1.67 -29.67 -22.40
C GLU A 669 2.97 -29.38 -23.19
N GLY A 670 4.01 -28.97 -22.48
CA GLY A 670 5.39 -28.91 -22.96
C GLY A 670 6.40 -29.42 -21.93
N GLU A 671 7.62 -29.67 -22.40
CA GLU A 671 8.76 -30.12 -21.60
C GLU A 671 9.89 -29.07 -21.70
N ILE A 672 10.47 -28.69 -20.55
CA ILE A 672 11.57 -27.72 -20.45
C ILE A 672 12.86 -28.35 -20.98
N GLY A 673 13.51 -27.66 -21.92
CA GLY A 673 14.79 -28.04 -22.52
C GLY A 673 15.99 -27.42 -21.80
N LYS A 674 16.91 -26.81 -22.56
CA LYS A 674 18.07 -26.12 -22.00
C LYS A 674 17.64 -24.89 -21.19
N ILE A 675 18.15 -24.77 -19.98
CA ILE A 675 17.91 -23.65 -19.07
C ILE A 675 19.06 -22.63 -19.21
N GLU A 676 18.74 -21.41 -19.69
CA GLU A 676 19.61 -20.23 -19.60
C GLU A 676 19.36 -19.50 -18.26
N ILE A 677 20.10 -18.42 -18.01
CA ILE A 677 19.98 -17.65 -16.76
C ILE A 677 18.56 -17.07 -16.56
N ASP A 678 18.02 -16.44 -17.60
CA ASP A 678 16.77 -15.66 -17.58
C ASP A 678 15.59 -16.37 -18.27
N SER A 679 15.90 -17.28 -19.20
CA SER A 679 14.98 -17.93 -20.13
C SER A 679 15.29 -19.44 -20.26
N CYS A 680 14.42 -20.22 -20.90
CA CYS A 680 14.73 -21.61 -21.24
C CYS A 680 14.08 -22.06 -22.56
N GLU A 681 14.66 -23.08 -23.20
CA GLU A 681 14.06 -23.73 -24.36
C GLU A 681 12.82 -24.54 -23.93
N VAL A 682 11.83 -24.65 -24.82
CA VAL A 682 10.61 -25.43 -24.65
C VAL A 682 10.47 -26.40 -25.81
N SER A 683 10.10 -27.63 -25.52
CA SER A 683 9.63 -28.59 -26.52
C SER A 683 8.15 -28.92 -26.28
N THR A 684 7.38 -29.06 -27.34
CA THR A 684 5.99 -29.54 -27.25
C THR A 684 5.64 -30.39 -28.46
N LYS A 685 4.68 -31.31 -28.27
CA LYS A 685 4.09 -32.15 -29.32
C LYS A 685 2.90 -31.44 -29.99
N ALA A 686 2.44 -30.31 -29.45
CA ALA A 686 1.38 -29.49 -30.01
C ALA A 686 1.88 -28.64 -31.20
N LYS A 687 1.05 -28.50 -32.24
CA LYS A 687 1.30 -27.59 -33.37
C LYS A 687 0.81 -26.18 -33.03
N LEU A 688 1.61 -25.47 -32.24
CA LEU A 688 1.40 -24.06 -31.92
C LEU A 688 1.68 -23.19 -33.17
N ASN A 689 0.88 -22.13 -33.38
CA ASN A 689 1.16 -21.10 -34.38
C ASN A 689 2.39 -20.28 -33.94
N THR A 690 3.44 -20.26 -34.77
CA THR A 690 4.75 -19.64 -34.51
C THR A 690 4.74 -18.12 -34.45
N ASP A 691 3.74 -17.45 -35.02
CA ASP A 691 3.61 -15.99 -34.94
C ASP A 691 2.83 -15.50 -33.71
N LYS A 692 2.39 -16.41 -32.84
CA LYS A 692 1.57 -16.13 -31.65
C LYS A 692 2.34 -16.35 -30.34
N ILE A 693 2.08 -15.51 -29.35
CA ILE A 693 2.56 -15.63 -27.98
C ILE A 693 1.56 -16.48 -27.17
N TYR A 694 2.07 -17.40 -26.35
CA TYR A 694 1.25 -18.20 -25.43
C TYR A 694 1.62 -17.90 -23.98
N ASN A 695 0.70 -18.12 -23.05
CA ASN A 695 0.99 -18.02 -21.61
C ASN A 695 1.60 -19.34 -21.12
N GLY A 696 2.72 -19.28 -20.40
CA GLY A 696 3.35 -20.45 -19.78
C GLY A 696 3.21 -20.43 -18.26
N SER A 697 2.97 -21.60 -17.68
CA SER A 697 2.91 -21.81 -16.23
C SER A 697 3.72 -23.04 -15.83
N VAL A 698 4.52 -22.90 -14.76
CA VAL A 698 5.39 -23.92 -14.18
C VAL A 698 5.22 -23.88 -12.66
N ASP A 699 5.15 -25.03 -12.02
CA ASP A 699 5.02 -25.13 -10.56
C ASP A 699 6.30 -24.67 -9.84
N GLY A 700 6.12 -23.91 -8.76
CA GLY A 700 7.20 -23.52 -7.83
C GLY A 700 8.04 -22.30 -8.22
N LEU A 701 7.70 -21.60 -9.32
CA LEU A 701 8.41 -20.39 -9.77
C LEU A 701 8.61 -19.36 -8.64
N LEU A 702 9.84 -18.85 -8.52
CA LEU A 702 10.29 -17.90 -7.50
C LEU A 702 10.02 -18.31 -6.03
N THR A 703 9.79 -19.60 -5.72
CA THR A 703 9.48 -20.07 -4.35
C THR A 703 10.37 -21.22 -3.87
N HIS A 704 10.78 -21.17 -2.60
CA HIS A 704 11.44 -22.26 -1.89
C HIS A 704 10.43 -22.98 -0.98
N THR A 705 10.45 -24.31 -0.94
CA THR A 705 9.47 -25.07 -0.15
C THR A 705 9.86 -25.06 1.33
N LEU A 706 9.19 -24.23 2.12
CA LEU A 706 9.48 -24.07 3.55
C LEU A 706 9.00 -25.27 4.36
N LYS A 707 9.88 -25.84 5.18
CA LYS A 707 9.50 -26.70 6.30
C LYS A 707 8.98 -25.85 7.46
N VAL A 708 7.69 -25.97 7.78
CA VAL A 708 7.03 -25.19 8.84
C VAL A 708 6.43 -26.11 9.90
N ASN A 709 6.93 -25.99 11.14
CA ASN A 709 6.29 -26.59 12.30
C ASN A 709 5.14 -25.68 12.79
N ILE A 710 3.96 -26.24 13.05
CA ILE A 710 2.76 -25.45 13.40
C ILE A 710 2.34 -25.77 14.84
N GLN A 711 2.48 -24.79 15.73
CA GLN A 711 2.23 -24.96 17.16
C GLN A 711 1.01 -24.15 17.60
N ASN A 712 0.00 -24.87 18.12
CA ASN A 712 -1.21 -24.25 18.66
C ASN A 712 -1.24 -24.36 20.19
N THR A 713 -1.09 -23.22 20.87
CA THR A 713 -1.04 -23.16 22.36
C THR A 713 -2.39 -22.79 22.96
N ASP A 714 -3.10 -21.83 22.36
CA ASP A 714 -4.39 -21.31 22.85
C ASP A 714 -5.41 -20.97 21.75
N GLY A 715 -5.05 -21.17 20.47
CA GLY A 715 -5.93 -20.88 19.34
C GLY A 715 -7.07 -21.89 19.19
N SER A 716 -8.28 -21.40 18.88
CA SER A 716 -9.44 -22.28 18.65
C SER A 716 -9.23 -23.21 17.46
N LEU A 717 -9.71 -24.46 17.56
CA LEU A 717 -9.64 -25.45 16.49
C LEU A 717 -10.30 -24.97 15.19
N LYS A 718 -11.33 -24.13 15.28
CA LYS A 718 -11.99 -23.49 14.13
C LYS A 718 -11.09 -22.49 13.40
N ASN A 719 -10.17 -21.82 14.10
CA ASN A 719 -9.18 -20.93 13.51
C ASN A 719 -7.98 -21.72 12.97
N LEU A 720 -7.60 -22.82 13.62
CA LEU A 720 -6.58 -23.75 13.13
C LEU A 720 -7.03 -24.40 11.80
N GLN A 721 -8.26 -24.91 11.71
CA GLN A 721 -8.77 -25.49 10.46
C GLN A 721 -8.76 -24.47 9.32
N GLN A 722 -9.28 -23.26 9.54
CA GLN A 722 -9.26 -22.19 8.52
C GLN A 722 -7.85 -21.78 8.08
N LEU A 723 -6.84 -21.96 8.93
CA LEU A 723 -5.44 -21.73 8.61
C LEU A 723 -4.90 -22.89 7.77
N MET A 724 -5.10 -24.14 8.19
CA MET A 724 -4.68 -25.33 7.42
C MET A 724 -5.33 -25.38 6.03
N ASP A 725 -6.63 -25.07 5.93
CA ASP A 725 -7.36 -24.96 4.66
C ASP A 725 -6.64 -24.03 3.67
N ILE A 726 -6.12 -22.90 4.15
CA ILE A 726 -5.47 -21.86 3.32
C ILE A 726 -4.01 -22.21 3.05
N LEU A 727 -3.26 -22.76 4.01
CA LEU A 727 -1.85 -23.11 3.82
C LEU A 727 -1.65 -24.32 2.89
N PHE A 728 -2.64 -25.21 2.81
CA PHE A 728 -2.59 -26.43 1.99
C PHE A 728 -3.67 -26.47 0.88
N GLU A 729 -4.17 -25.30 0.46
CA GLU A 729 -4.90 -25.11 -0.80
C GLU A 729 -4.04 -25.64 -1.98
N ALA A 730 -4.63 -26.33 -2.95
CA ALA A 730 -3.88 -27.15 -3.94
C ALA A 730 -2.86 -26.38 -4.81
N ASP A 731 -3.05 -25.07 -4.95
CA ASP A 731 -2.17 -24.16 -5.69
C ASP A 731 -1.01 -23.60 -4.83
N GLN A 732 -0.96 -23.89 -3.53
CA GLN A 732 -0.03 -23.29 -2.55
C GLN A 732 1.09 -24.25 -2.11
N LYS A 733 1.87 -24.77 -3.08
CA LYS A 733 2.90 -25.80 -2.86
C LYS A 733 4.22 -25.32 -2.22
N TYR A 734 4.22 -24.16 -1.54
CA TYR A 734 5.43 -23.51 -1.00
C TYR A 734 5.67 -23.78 0.50
N ILE A 735 4.82 -24.59 1.14
CA ILE A 735 4.95 -25.01 2.54
C ILE A 735 4.78 -26.54 2.63
N VAL A 736 5.59 -27.17 3.48
CA VAL A 736 5.41 -28.53 3.97
C VAL A 736 5.32 -28.48 5.50
N ALA A 737 4.32 -29.16 6.07
CA ALA A 737 4.24 -29.34 7.51
C ALA A 737 5.40 -30.23 8.00
N GLU A 738 6.05 -29.80 9.07
CA GLU A 738 7.13 -30.56 9.73
C GLU A 738 6.73 -30.80 11.20
N ASP A 739 6.75 -32.06 11.65
CA ASP A 739 6.27 -32.43 12.99
C ASP A 739 7.30 -32.10 14.09
N GLU A 740 8.60 -32.20 13.77
CA GLU A 740 9.70 -31.88 14.67
C GLU A 740 10.12 -30.41 14.56
N GLU A 741 9.98 -29.63 15.64
CA GLU A 741 10.45 -28.23 15.67
C GLU A 741 11.95 -28.11 15.31
N GLU A 742 12.77 -29.12 15.66
CA GLU A 742 14.21 -29.13 15.38
C GLU A 742 14.55 -29.31 13.90
N SER A 743 13.65 -29.93 13.14
CA SER A 743 13.84 -30.27 11.72
C SER A 743 13.20 -29.24 10.77
N ALA A 744 12.49 -28.25 11.32
CA ALA A 744 11.82 -27.17 10.59
C ALA A 744 12.74 -25.97 10.33
N GLU A 745 12.43 -25.18 9.29
CA GLU A 745 13.11 -23.92 9.01
C GLU A 745 12.49 -22.75 9.81
N TYR A 746 11.17 -22.79 9.97
CA TYR A 746 10.37 -21.79 10.69
C TYR A 746 9.28 -22.44 11.54
N VAL A 747 8.86 -21.76 12.60
CA VAL A 747 7.76 -22.20 13.46
C VAL A 747 6.62 -21.20 13.38
N LEU A 748 5.45 -21.64 12.94
CA LEU A 748 4.21 -20.88 12.96
C LEU A 748 3.50 -21.11 14.29
N ARG A 749 3.50 -20.08 15.15
CA ARG A 749 2.93 -20.14 16.50
C ARG A 749 1.56 -19.46 16.54
N ILE A 750 0.63 -20.11 17.23
CA ILE A 750 -0.73 -19.66 17.48
C ILE A 750 -0.90 -19.54 19.00
N SER A 751 -0.62 -18.36 19.52
CA SER A 751 -0.69 -18.08 20.96
C SER A 751 -1.01 -16.61 21.26
N ASN A 752 -1.59 -16.35 22.44
CA ASN A 752 -2.02 -15.05 22.92
C ASN A 752 -2.96 -14.32 21.93
N GLY A 753 -3.81 -15.08 21.23
CA GLY A 753 -4.72 -14.55 20.21
C GLY A 753 -4.04 -14.04 18.93
N LYS A 754 -2.76 -14.38 18.69
CA LYS A 754 -1.98 -13.96 17.51
C LYS A 754 -1.42 -15.16 16.74
N TYR A 755 -1.30 -15.01 15.42
CA TYR A 755 -0.42 -15.81 14.57
C TYR A 755 0.93 -15.10 14.46
N PHE A 756 2.05 -15.79 14.65
CA PHE A 756 3.38 -15.23 14.40
C PHE A 756 4.40 -16.31 14.01
N ILE A 757 5.43 -15.91 13.28
CA ILE A 757 6.46 -16.80 12.75
C ILE A 757 7.74 -16.58 13.54
N THR A 758 8.37 -17.63 14.04
CA THR A 758 9.67 -17.57 14.74
C THR A 758 10.67 -18.54 14.11
N ARG A 759 11.91 -18.52 14.59
CA ARG A 759 12.87 -19.61 14.37
C ARG A 759 12.58 -20.79 15.32
N PRO A 760 13.05 -22.02 15.00
CA PRO A 760 13.11 -23.13 15.94
C PRO A 760 13.78 -22.77 17.26
N LYS A 761 13.25 -23.30 18.37
CA LYS A 761 13.73 -23.13 19.75
C LYS A 761 13.76 -21.68 20.25
N ASP A 762 13.19 -20.74 19.52
CA ASP A 762 13.01 -19.34 19.94
C ASP A 762 11.54 -18.96 19.86
N ALA A 763 10.82 -19.11 20.98
CA ALA A 763 9.37 -18.86 21.02
C ALA A 763 8.98 -17.38 21.13
N PHE A 764 9.94 -16.48 21.33
CA PHE A 764 9.65 -15.09 21.73
C PHE A 764 10.31 -14.02 20.84
N ARG A 765 11.13 -14.41 19.85
CA ARG A 765 11.59 -13.53 18.77
C ARG A 765 10.84 -13.82 17.47
N PRO A 766 9.71 -13.14 17.19
CA PRO A 766 9.07 -13.21 15.89
C PRO A 766 9.98 -12.60 14.82
N VAL A 767 9.96 -13.18 13.61
CA VAL A 767 10.79 -12.71 12.47
C VAL A 767 10.05 -11.69 11.59
N ALA A 768 8.75 -11.52 11.79
CA ALA A 768 7.88 -10.55 11.12
C ALA A 768 6.74 -10.14 12.08
N ALA A 769 5.97 -9.10 11.76
CA ALA A 769 4.90 -8.57 12.60
C ALA A 769 3.83 -9.64 12.92
N PRO A 770 3.54 -9.90 14.21
CA PRO A 770 2.42 -10.76 14.63
C PRO A 770 1.07 -10.30 14.08
N VAL A 771 0.23 -11.25 13.67
CA VAL A 771 -1.10 -11.00 13.09
C VAL A 771 -2.19 -11.38 14.09
N ILE A 772 -3.00 -10.41 14.52
CA ILE A 772 -4.14 -10.65 15.44
C ILE A 772 -5.20 -11.54 14.77
N ILE A 773 -5.61 -12.62 15.44
CA ILE A 773 -6.49 -13.64 14.89
C ILE A 773 -7.92 -13.08 14.74
N SER A 774 -8.34 -12.87 13.49
CA SER A 774 -9.58 -12.20 13.09
C SER A 774 -10.28 -12.94 11.94
N GLY A 775 -10.32 -14.27 12.03
CA GLY A 775 -10.91 -15.17 11.04
C GLY A 775 -10.09 -15.28 9.74
N LYS A 776 -10.75 -15.57 8.61
CA LYS A 776 -10.05 -15.85 7.34
C LYS A 776 -9.09 -14.74 6.86
N ARG A 777 -9.26 -13.47 7.28
CA ARG A 777 -8.35 -12.38 6.87
C ARG A 777 -6.97 -12.49 7.51
N SER A 778 -6.88 -12.82 8.80
CA SER A 778 -5.59 -13.02 9.47
C SER A 778 -4.88 -14.29 8.99
N ALA A 779 -5.65 -15.33 8.67
CA ALA A 779 -5.10 -16.56 8.08
C ALA A 779 -4.49 -16.31 6.68
N LYS A 780 -5.14 -15.50 5.82
CA LYS A 780 -4.53 -15.09 4.54
C LYS A 780 -3.33 -14.15 4.73
N ALA A 781 -3.32 -13.30 5.75
CA ALA A 781 -2.18 -12.41 6.02
C ALA A 781 -0.93 -13.19 6.47
N ILE A 782 -1.07 -14.19 7.35
CA ILE A 782 0.08 -15.01 7.78
C ILE A 782 0.55 -15.98 6.68
N ALA A 783 -0.36 -16.51 5.85
CA ALA A 783 0.00 -17.26 4.65
C ALA A 783 0.81 -16.41 3.65
N ALA A 784 0.44 -15.13 3.47
CA ALA A 784 1.21 -14.20 2.65
C ALA A 784 2.60 -13.89 3.21
N GLN A 785 2.76 -13.75 4.54
CA GLN A 785 4.10 -13.64 5.16
C GLN A 785 4.96 -14.88 4.88
N LEU A 786 4.40 -16.10 5.02
CA LEU A 786 5.11 -17.33 4.71
C LEU A 786 5.46 -17.44 3.21
N LYS A 787 4.60 -16.97 2.32
CA LYS A 787 4.92 -16.90 0.89
C LYS A 787 6.09 -15.95 0.61
N HIS A 788 6.12 -14.79 1.27
CA HIS A 788 7.21 -13.83 1.15
C HIS A 788 8.55 -14.41 1.65
N ILE A 789 8.53 -15.09 2.81
CA ILE A 789 9.70 -15.82 3.33
C ILE A 789 10.16 -16.90 2.35
N SER A 790 9.24 -17.63 1.72
CA SER A 790 9.54 -18.62 0.68
C SER A 790 10.20 -18.00 -0.57
N GLN A 791 9.76 -16.81 -0.99
CA GLN A 791 10.38 -16.07 -2.10
C GLN A 791 11.77 -15.53 -1.73
N TRP A 792 11.96 -15.05 -0.51
CA TRP A 792 13.24 -14.57 -0.03
C TRP A 792 14.27 -15.69 0.19
N GLU A 793 13.85 -16.81 0.79
CA GLU A 793 14.67 -18.02 0.90
C GLU A 793 15.03 -18.59 -0.48
N PHE A 794 14.15 -18.48 -1.48
CA PHE A 794 14.50 -18.81 -2.86
C PHE A 794 15.67 -17.94 -3.37
N LEU A 795 15.60 -16.61 -3.24
CA LEU A 795 16.69 -15.71 -3.66
C LEU A 795 18.01 -15.96 -2.91
N LYS A 796 17.93 -16.22 -1.60
CA LYS A 796 19.07 -16.58 -0.75
C LYS A 796 19.72 -17.89 -1.19
N ASN A 797 18.94 -18.92 -1.50
CA ASN A 797 19.44 -20.24 -1.89
C ASN A 797 19.71 -20.40 -3.41
N LEU A 798 19.29 -19.44 -4.24
CA LEU A 798 19.49 -19.42 -5.70
C LEU A 798 20.94 -19.70 -6.09
N LYS A 799 21.15 -20.65 -7.01
CA LYS A 799 22.48 -21.13 -7.43
C LYS A 799 22.38 -21.72 -8.83
N ASN A 800 23.47 -21.69 -9.60
CA ASN A 800 23.52 -22.47 -10.83
C ASN A 800 23.86 -23.93 -10.50
N GLU A 801 22.87 -24.82 -10.64
CA GLU A 801 23.06 -26.28 -10.48
C GLU A 801 23.62 -26.93 -11.75
N ASN A 802 23.42 -26.32 -12.92
CA ASN A 802 23.80 -26.87 -14.22
C ASN A 802 25.30 -26.69 -14.50
N GLN A 803 26.05 -27.79 -14.35
CA GLN A 803 27.50 -27.80 -14.57
C GLN A 803 27.92 -27.45 -16.02
N SER A 804 27.02 -27.55 -17.01
CA SER A 804 27.35 -27.30 -18.43
C SER A 804 27.48 -25.81 -18.80
N ASN A 805 26.96 -24.90 -17.98
CA ASN A 805 27.05 -23.45 -18.20
C ASN A 805 27.56 -22.69 -16.95
N LYS A 806 28.14 -23.40 -15.98
CA LYS A 806 28.60 -22.81 -14.72
C LYS A 806 29.94 -22.08 -14.85
N LEU A 807 29.98 -20.79 -14.47
CA LEU A 807 31.23 -20.06 -14.29
C LEU A 807 32.05 -20.64 -13.11
N PRO A 808 33.39 -20.54 -13.15
CA PRO A 808 34.23 -20.82 -11.98
C PRO A 808 33.78 -19.98 -10.78
N ASP A 809 33.73 -20.60 -9.59
CA ASP A 809 33.26 -19.93 -8.37
C ASP A 809 34.17 -18.78 -7.90
N ASN A 810 35.32 -18.57 -8.56
CA ASN A 810 36.23 -17.43 -8.37
C ASN A 810 36.24 -16.43 -9.55
N ALA A 811 35.25 -16.47 -10.45
CA ALA A 811 35.11 -15.53 -11.57
C ALA A 811 34.84 -14.07 -11.15
N LEU A 812 34.48 -13.87 -9.89
CA LEU A 812 34.49 -12.61 -9.18
C LEU A 812 35.28 -12.78 -7.87
N LYS A 813 36.02 -11.75 -7.46
CA LYS A 813 36.61 -11.58 -6.13
C LYS A 813 35.83 -10.47 -5.43
N ILE A 814 35.44 -10.68 -4.18
CA ILE A 814 34.72 -9.65 -3.41
C ILE A 814 35.54 -9.28 -2.17
N GLU A 815 35.53 -8.01 -1.79
CA GLU A 815 36.24 -7.49 -0.63
C GLU A 815 35.31 -6.55 0.17
N VAL A 816 34.87 -7.00 1.35
CA VAL A 816 34.24 -6.12 2.35
C VAL A 816 35.35 -5.47 3.18
N ILE A 817 35.43 -4.14 3.21
CA ILE A 817 36.50 -3.35 3.82
C ILE A 817 35.89 -2.46 4.90
N SER A 818 36.43 -2.45 6.12
CA SER A 818 36.05 -1.45 7.13
C SER A 818 36.58 -0.07 6.75
N GLU A 819 35.72 0.96 6.76
CA GLU A 819 36.16 2.33 6.46
C GLU A 819 36.98 2.93 7.62
N GLU A 820 36.79 2.46 8.86
CA GLU A 820 37.59 2.84 10.04
C GLU A 820 38.91 2.07 10.11
N ALA A 821 38.87 0.73 10.09
CA ALA A 821 40.08 -0.10 10.24
C ALA A 821 40.90 -0.28 8.95
N LYS A 822 40.41 0.23 7.81
CA LYS A 822 41.01 0.14 6.45
C LYS A 822 41.51 -1.28 6.07
N LYS A 823 40.77 -2.30 6.52
CA LYS A 823 41.13 -3.72 6.41
C LYS A 823 39.96 -4.53 5.85
N VAL A 824 40.27 -5.54 5.04
CA VAL A 824 39.30 -6.56 4.60
C VAL A 824 38.78 -7.37 5.80
N LEU A 825 37.47 -7.53 5.87
CA LEU A 825 36.73 -8.16 6.98
C LEU A 825 36.26 -9.59 6.70
N LEU A 826 36.27 -10.02 5.43
CA LEU A 826 35.82 -11.36 5.04
C LEU A 826 36.78 -12.44 5.59
N ASP A 827 36.20 -13.43 6.24
CA ASP A 827 36.88 -14.66 6.63
C ASP A 827 36.94 -15.70 5.49
N LYS A 828 37.41 -16.91 5.79
CA LYS A 828 37.47 -18.02 4.82
C LYS A 828 36.10 -18.58 4.40
N ASN A 829 35.02 -18.15 5.04
CA ASN A 829 33.65 -18.59 4.83
C ASN A 829 32.79 -17.47 4.20
N ASN A 830 33.41 -16.44 3.61
CA ASN A 830 32.77 -15.24 3.10
C ASN A 830 31.87 -14.52 4.13
N THR A 831 32.21 -14.61 5.42
CA THR A 831 31.51 -13.91 6.51
C THR A 831 32.30 -12.67 6.93
N ALA A 832 31.63 -11.51 7.02
CA ALA A 832 32.15 -10.31 7.66
C ALA A 832 31.41 -10.08 8.99
N VAL A 833 32.16 -10.01 10.09
CA VAL A 833 31.62 -9.64 11.41
C VAL A 833 31.77 -8.15 11.62
N LEU A 834 30.67 -7.49 11.99
CA LEU A 834 30.52 -6.05 12.02
C LEU A 834 30.07 -5.62 13.41
N ASN A 835 30.84 -4.77 14.08
CA ASN A 835 30.52 -4.21 15.39
C ASN A 835 30.14 -2.75 15.22
N TYR A 836 29.00 -2.33 15.78
CA TYR A 836 28.64 -0.91 15.78
C TYR A 836 29.54 -0.11 16.75
N LYS A 837 29.64 1.19 16.49
CA LYS A 837 30.30 2.17 17.35
C LYS A 837 29.29 3.25 17.72
N GLU A 838 29.27 3.64 18.99
CA GLU A 838 28.40 4.71 19.48
C GLU A 838 28.89 6.09 19.04
N ASN A 839 27.97 6.92 18.57
CA ASN A 839 28.22 8.27 18.09
C ASN A 839 26.97 9.13 18.36
N ASN A 840 27.08 10.12 19.26
CA ASN A 840 25.98 11.00 19.69
C ASN A 840 24.70 10.29 20.23
N GLY A 841 24.81 9.01 20.63
CA GLY A 841 23.70 8.19 21.13
C GLY A 841 23.12 7.20 20.11
N ASP A 842 23.48 7.33 18.83
CA ASP A 842 23.19 6.35 17.79
C ASP A 842 24.38 5.39 17.59
N TRP A 843 24.11 4.21 17.03
CA TRP A 843 25.09 3.13 16.87
C TRP A 843 25.28 2.80 15.38
N GLU A 844 26.50 3.01 14.87
CA GLU A 844 26.79 3.05 13.43
C GLU A 844 28.04 2.23 13.06
N ASN A 845 28.13 1.79 11.80
CA ASN A 845 29.33 1.21 11.18
C ASN A 845 29.41 1.65 9.70
N PHE A 846 30.61 1.70 9.13
CA PHE A 846 30.83 2.12 7.74
C PHE A 846 31.74 1.10 7.03
N ILE A 847 31.24 0.52 5.94
CA ILE A 847 31.97 -0.45 5.11
C ILE A 847 32.05 0.01 3.65
N ARG A 848 33.03 -0.53 2.91
CA ARG A 848 33.01 -0.59 1.45
C ARG A 848 32.89 -2.03 0.99
N VAL A 849 32.23 -2.27 -0.14
CA VAL A 849 32.20 -3.59 -0.77
C VAL A 849 32.69 -3.47 -2.20
N ARG A 850 33.90 -3.99 -2.47
CA ARG A 850 34.52 -3.96 -3.79
C ARG A 850 34.33 -5.29 -4.51
N LEU A 851 33.79 -5.22 -5.72
CA LEU A 851 33.72 -6.33 -6.66
C LEU A 851 34.88 -6.20 -7.63
N THR A 852 35.86 -7.09 -7.52
CA THR A 852 37.01 -7.21 -8.44
C THR A 852 36.83 -8.43 -9.31
N ASN A 853 37.38 -8.40 -10.50
CA ASN A 853 37.15 -9.36 -11.57
C ASN A 853 38.49 -10.08 -11.96
N THR A 854 38.49 -11.32 -12.51
CA THR A 854 39.61 -12.27 -12.24
C THR A 854 40.19 -13.24 -13.33
N ALA A 855 40.09 -13.05 -14.69
CA ALA A 855 40.71 -13.93 -15.76
C ALA A 855 41.03 -13.24 -17.18
N PRO A 856 40.63 -13.70 -18.41
CA PRO A 856 40.53 -12.95 -19.74
C PRO A 856 39.32 -12.04 -20.27
N VAL A 857 38.03 -12.44 -20.44
CA VAL A 857 36.89 -11.76 -21.16
C VAL A 857 35.54 -11.60 -20.36
N ASN A 858 34.62 -10.73 -20.82
CA ASN A 858 33.55 -9.97 -20.09
C ASN A 858 32.43 -10.74 -19.32
N ILE A 859 31.85 -10.14 -18.25
CA ILE A 859 30.65 -10.60 -17.49
C ILE A 859 29.84 -9.39 -17.04
N TYR A 860 28.53 -9.55 -16.97
CA TYR A 860 27.56 -8.73 -16.27
C TYR A 860 27.36 -9.25 -14.83
N CYS A 861 27.27 -8.34 -13.87
CA CYS A 861 27.12 -8.66 -12.45
C CYS A 861 25.94 -7.88 -11.86
N ALA A 862 25.10 -8.56 -11.07
CA ALA A 862 24.06 -7.94 -10.27
C ALA A 862 24.29 -8.24 -8.78
N ALA A 863 23.93 -7.29 -7.91
CA ALA A 863 24.14 -7.37 -6.47
C ALA A 863 22.79 -7.24 -5.75
N LEU A 864 22.27 -8.38 -5.26
CA LEU A 864 21.08 -8.47 -4.44
C LEU A 864 21.50 -8.35 -2.96
N TYR A 865 20.84 -7.47 -2.21
CA TYR A 865 21.02 -7.30 -0.77
C TYR A 865 19.78 -7.83 -0.05
N LEU A 866 19.97 -8.87 0.74
CA LEU A 866 18.94 -9.63 1.42
C LEU A 866 19.01 -9.31 2.92
N THR A 867 18.10 -8.45 3.37
CA THR A 867 18.07 -7.86 4.73
C THR A 867 17.44 -8.80 5.76
N SER A 868 17.62 -8.48 7.05
CA SER A 868 17.06 -9.25 8.17
C SER A 868 15.52 -9.24 8.24
N ASP A 869 14.86 -8.30 7.56
CA ASP A 869 13.40 -8.14 7.43
C ASP A 869 12.84 -8.67 6.10
N PHE A 870 13.56 -9.58 5.44
CA PHE A 870 13.14 -10.29 4.22
C PHE A 870 12.92 -9.40 2.97
N SER A 871 13.52 -8.21 2.91
CA SER A 871 13.58 -7.45 1.66
C SER A 871 14.67 -7.98 0.71
N SER A 872 14.60 -7.59 -0.56
CA SER A 872 15.66 -7.79 -1.56
C SER A 872 15.85 -6.51 -2.37
N PHE A 873 17.02 -5.89 -2.26
CA PHE A 873 17.38 -4.65 -2.97
C PHE A 873 18.44 -4.91 -4.04
N ILE A 874 18.26 -4.35 -5.24
CA ILE A 874 19.06 -4.67 -6.44
C ILE A 874 19.91 -3.50 -6.98
N GLU A 875 19.77 -2.30 -6.43
CA GLU A 875 20.28 -1.06 -7.05
C GLU A 875 21.64 -0.60 -6.52
N PHE A 876 22.41 -1.50 -5.90
CA PHE A 876 23.81 -1.25 -5.53
C PHE A 876 24.77 -1.16 -6.73
N LEU A 877 24.26 -1.25 -7.95
CA LEU A 877 24.99 -1.06 -9.19
C LEU A 877 24.11 -0.26 -10.17
N ASN A 878 24.72 0.58 -11.01
CA ASN A 878 24.00 1.34 -12.04
C ASN A 878 24.71 1.18 -13.40
N PRO A 879 24.10 0.50 -14.40
CA PRO A 879 22.82 -0.21 -14.30
C PRO A 879 22.87 -1.40 -13.31
N PRO A 880 21.72 -1.88 -12.78
CA PRO A 880 21.67 -2.98 -11.80
C PRO A 880 22.33 -4.29 -12.26
N VAL A 881 22.38 -4.50 -13.58
CA VAL A 881 23.12 -5.58 -14.25
C VAL A 881 24.35 -4.95 -14.91
N TYR A 882 25.41 -4.79 -14.14
CA TYR A 882 26.57 -3.97 -14.49
C TYR A 882 27.60 -4.74 -15.31
N LEU A 883 27.98 -4.21 -16.48
CA LEU A 883 29.09 -4.74 -17.27
C LEU A 883 30.42 -4.46 -16.58
N LEU A 884 30.85 -5.41 -15.75
CA LEU A 884 32.21 -5.42 -15.22
C LEU A 884 33.16 -5.79 -16.35
N GLU A 885 33.71 -4.77 -17.02
CA GLU A 885 34.83 -4.91 -17.96
C GLU A 885 35.88 -5.85 -17.32
N PRO A 886 36.46 -6.79 -18.10
CA PRO A 886 37.40 -7.75 -17.59
C PRO A 886 38.37 -7.14 -16.59
N GLY A 887 38.48 -7.78 -15.42
CA GLY A 887 39.28 -7.45 -14.24
C GLY A 887 39.14 -6.08 -13.63
N ASN A 888 38.27 -5.23 -14.18
CA ASN A 888 37.92 -4.00 -13.50
C ASN A 888 37.36 -4.27 -12.11
N SER A 889 37.59 -3.31 -11.23
CA SER A 889 36.87 -3.21 -9.96
C SER A 889 35.71 -2.23 -10.09
N VAL A 890 34.63 -2.50 -9.36
CA VAL A 890 33.56 -1.54 -9.03
C VAL A 890 33.26 -1.68 -7.54
N GLU A 891 32.96 -0.58 -6.84
CA GLU A 891 32.46 -0.66 -5.45
C GLU A 891 30.92 -0.62 -5.48
N LEU A 892 30.25 -1.44 -4.66
CA LEU A 892 28.80 -1.39 -4.49
C LEU A 892 28.37 -0.01 -4.05
N SER A 893 27.18 0.40 -4.49
CA SER A 893 26.93 1.79 -4.83
C SER A 893 25.44 2.17 -4.80
N MET A 894 24.97 2.70 -3.68
CA MET A 894 23.65 3.32 -3.50
C MET A 894 23.71 4.81 -3.85
N ASP A 895 22.68 5.44 -4.42
CA ASP A 895 22.71 6.85 -4.88
C ASP A 895 23.99 7.26 -5.67
N LYS A 896 24.70 6.27 -6.26
CA LYS A 896 26.15 6.25 -6.58
C LYS A 896 27.03 6.27 -5.29
N ASN A 897 27.61 5.16 -4.75
CA ASN A 897 28.37 5.15 -3.44
C ASN A 897 29.17 3.92 -2.90
N PRO A 898 30.50 3.99 -2.72
CA PRO A 898 31.26 2.96 -2.02
C PRO A 898 31.00 2.79 -0.51
N VAL A 899 30.74 3.86 0.24
CA VAL A 899 30.76 3.85 1.72
C VAL A 899 29.36 3.60 2.26
N LEU A 900 29.01 2.34 2.44
CA LEU A 900 27.73 1.92 2.97
C LEU A 900 27.72 2.11 4.49
N LYS A 901 26.88 3.02 4.98
CA LYS A 901 26.53 3.14 6.39
C LYS A 901 25.59 1.99 6.79
N LEU A 902 25.91 1.35 7.90
CA LEU A 902 25.06 0.40 8.60
C LEU A 902 24.72 1.04 9.95
N GLU A 903 23.44 1.00 10.33
CA GLU A 903 22.97 1.59 11.58
C GLU A 903 22.16 0.58 12.38
N TYR A 904 22.22 0.69 13.69
CA TYR A 904 21.68 -0.28 14.62
C TYR A 904 20.16 -0.42 14.52
N SER A 905 19.69 -1.66 14.64
CA SER A 905 18.27 -2.02 14.58
C SER A 905 17.63 -1.95 15.95
N LYS A 906 16.58 -1.12 16.07
CA LYS A 906 15.76 -1.08 17.29
C LYS A 906 15.04 -2.42 17.55
N VAL A 907 14.71 -3.19 16.50
CA VAL A 907 14.17 -4.55 16.63
C VAL A 907 15.21 -5.48 17.27
N ALA A 908 16.48 -5.37 16.87
CA ALA A 908 17.58 -6.12 17.50
C ALA A 908 17.73 -5.79 19.00
N LYS A 909 17.60 -4.50 19.36
CA LYS A 909 17.56 -4.02 20.75
C LYS A 909 16.42 -4.65 21.55
N PHE A 910 15.16 -4.36 21.19
CA PHE A 910 14.00 -4.68 22.01
C PHE A 910 13.62 -6.17 22.02
N TYR A 911 13.93 -6.93 20.97
CA TYR A 911 13.77 -8.40 20.98
C TYR A 911 15.00 -9.15 21.48
N ASN A 912 16.02 -8.44 22.00
CA ASN A 912 17.28 -9.01 22.47
C ASN A 912 17.89 -10.01 21.47
N TRP A 913 18.01 -9.64 20.19
CA TRP A 913 18.72 -10.46 19.20
C TRP A 913 20.23 -10.35 19.46
N LYS A 914 20.96 -11.47 19.48
CA LYS A 914 22.42 -11.46 19.68
C LYS A 914 23.16 -10.74 18.54
N GLU A 915 22.71 -10.98 17.32
CA GLU A 915 23.25 -10.42 16.09
C GLU A 915 22.15 -10.40 15.03
N GLU A 916 22.25 -9.46 14.09
CA GLU A 916 21.51 -9.51 12.83
C GLU A 916 22.38 -10.18 11.76
N VAL A 917 21.74 -10.89 10.85
CA VAL A 917 22.41 -11.64 9.78
C VAL A 917 21.76 -11.28 8.46
N GLU A 918 22.54 -10.71 7.57
CA GLU A 918 22.13 -10.24 6.24
C GLU A 918 23.06 -10.81 5.17
N PHE A 919 22.64 -10.77 3.90
CA PHE A 919 23.40 -11.39 2.82
C PHE A 919 23.57 -10.45 1.63
N LEU A 920 24.77 -10.45 1.05
CA LEU A 920 25.04 -9.88 -0.27
C LEU A 920 25.21 -11.04 -1.26
N LYS A 921 24.28 -11.12 -2.21
CA LYS A 921 24.12 -12.20 -3.18
C LYS A 921 24.43 -11.68 -4.57
N PHE A 922 25.47 -12.21 -5.20
CA PHE A 922 25.97 -11.76 -6.50
C PHE A 922 25.58 -12.74 -7.58
N ILE A 923 24.88 -12.27 -8.61
CA ILE A 923 24.55 -13.04 -9.81
C ILE A 923 25.51 -12.60 -10.92
N ILE A 924 26.20 -13.57 -11.53
CA ILE A 924 27.39 -13.37 -12.35
C ILE A 924 27.16 -14.11 -13.68
N SER A 925 27.12 -13.41 -14.82
CA SER A 925 26.76 -13.98 -16.13
C SER A 925 27.47 -13.30 -17.28
N THR A 926 27.88 -14.03 -18.32
CA THR A 926 28.44 -13.42 -19.55
C THR A 926 27.43 -13.00 -20.59
N ASP A 927 26.20 -13.51 -20.47
CA ASP A 927 25.04 -12.91 -21.12
C ASP A 927 24.45 -11.80 -20.23
N VAL A 928 23.84 -10.79 -20.86
CA VAL A 928 22.93 -9.86 -20.16
C VAL A 928 21.70 -10.64 -19.70
N PHE A 929 21.18 -10.30 -18.53
CA PHE A 929 19.99 -10.88 -17.91
C PHE A 929 19.13 -9.76 -17.30
N ASP A 930 17.89 -10.07 -16.90
CA ASP A 930 17.04 -9.18 -16.09
C ASP A 930 17.09 -9.57 -14.60
N VAL A 931 16.84 -8.63 -13.71
CA VAL A 931 16.81 -8.79 -12.25
C VAL A 931 15.66 -8.07 -11.56
N GLN A 932 14.80 -7.34 -12.29
CA GLN A 932 13.72 -6.54 -11.67
C GLN A 932 12.74 -7.43 -10.87
N ALA A 933 12.45 -8.64 -11.36
CA ALA A 933 11.64 -9.64 -10.67
C ALA A 933 12.26 -10.25 -9.41
N LEU A 934 13.51 -9.87 -9.05
CA LEU A 934 14.25 -10.35 -7.87
C LEU A 934 14.25 -9.33 -6.72
N SER A 935 13.61 -8.17 -6.90
CA SER A 935 13.41 -7.18 -5.83
C SER A 935 12.19 -7.57 -4.97
N LEU A 936 12.29 -7.39 -3.66
CA LEU A 936 11.22 -7.67 -2.69
C LEU A 936 11.15 -6.52 -1.67
N GLU A 937 9.95 -6.03 -1.37
CA GLU A 937 9.72 -5.11 -0.26
C GLU A 937 10.01 -5.80 1.10
N ALA A 938 10.27 -5.02 2.16
CA ALA A 938 10.47 -5.57 3.50
C ALA A 938 9.16 -6.13 4.06
N LEU A 939 9.23 -7.22 4.83
CA LEU A 939 8.10 -7.65 5.64
C LEU A 939 7.82 -6.64 6.76
N PRO A 940 6.55 -6.48 7.19
CA PRO A 940 6.21 -5.70 8.36
C PRO A 940 7.03 -6.16 9.57
N LYS A 941 7.71 -5.22 10.23
CA LYS A 941 8.67 -5.52 11.30
C LYS A 941 7.96 -5.85 12.61
N PRO A 942 8.54 -6.68 13.50
CA PRO A 942 8.05 -6.85 14.86
C PRO A 942 7.92 -5.50 15.59
N ALA A 943 6.79 -5.26 16.23
CA ALA A 943 6.50 -4.00 16.92
C ALA A 943 7.47 -3.75 18.09
N ILE A 944 7.79 -2.48 18.35
CA ILE A 944 8.67 -2.05 19.45
C ILE A 944 8.05 -0.84 20.16
N PRO A 945 8.45 -0.51 21.40
CA PRO A 945 7.82 0.58 22.14
C PRO A 945 8.03 1.93 21.47
N GLY A 946 6.92 2.67 21.28
CA GLY A 946 6.94 4.04 20.75
C GLY A 946 7.17 4.14 19.23
N ASP A 947 7.01 3.07 18.46
CA ASP A 947 7.19 3.08 17.01
C ASP A 947 5.86 3.22 16.25
N GLU A 948 5.48 4.47 15.96
CA GLU A 948 4.46 4.80 14.96
C GLU A 948 5.02 4.62 13.53
N ALA A 949 5.32 3.36 13.18
CA ALA A 949 5.59 2.86 11.83
C ALA A 949 6.75 3.51 11.04
N LEU A 950 7.96 3.55 11.62
CA LEU A 950 9.18 4.01 10.92
C LEU A 950 9.71 3.00 9.89
N SER A 951 9.14 3.01 8.69
CA SER A 951 9.65 2.30 7.49
C SER A 951 10.87 3.01 6.87
N GLY A 952 11.98 3.10 7.60
CA GLY A 952 13.22 3.70 7.11
C GLY A 952 14.05 2.77 6.22
N THR A 953 14.06 3.01 4.91
CA THR A 953 15.04 2.47 3.95
C THR A 953 16.28 3.37 3.89
N ARG A 954 17.48 2.80 4.02
CA ARG A 954 18.76 3.53 4.22
C ARG A 954 19.49 3.76 2.88
N GLY A 955 20.03 4.98 2.62
CA GLY A 955 20.70 5.43 1.35
C GLY A 955 21.89 6.42 1.57
N ILE A 956 23.02 6.34 0.81
CA ILE A 956 24.33 7.05 1.02
C ILE A 956 25.16 7.18 -0.32
N ASN A 957 26.15 8.13 -0.53
CA ASN A 957 26.91 8.66 -1.75
C ASN A 957 28.53 8.70 -1.63
N VAL A 958 29.60 8.58 -2.53
CA VAL A 958 29.94 8.40 -4.01
C VAL A 958 31.43 7.98 -4.47
N SER A 959 31.61 7.27 -5.64
CA SER A 959 32.79 7.03 -6.58
C SER A 959 34.14 6.29 -6.18
N ARG A 960 35.01 5.63 -7.03
CA ARG A 960 35.02 4.98 -8.40
C ARG A 960 36.28 4.05 -8.68
N ASP A 961 36.19 3.13 -9.68
CA ASP A 961 37.26 2.48 -10.55
C ASP A 961 38.30 1.40 -10.04
N SER A 962 39.12 0.66 -10.85
CA SER A 962 38.99 -0.10 -12.16
C SER A 962 40.26 -0.97 -12.56
N ASN A 963 40.26 -1.70 -13.72
CA ASN A 963 41.29 -2.58 -14.41
C ASN A 963 41.86 -3.89 -13.74
N LYS A 964 42.20 -5.08 -14.37
CA LYS A 964 41.89 -5.87 -15.63
C LYS A 964 42.38 -7.40 -15.54
N ARG A 965 41.84 -8.58 -16.02
CA ARG A 965 40.82 -9.15 -17.01
C ARG A 965 39.82 -10.33 -16.45
N LYS A 966 39.04 -11.21 -17.18
CA LYS A 966 37.85 -12.11 -16.72
C LYS A 966 37.40 -13.52 -17.41
N PRO A 967 36.42 -14.39 -17.02
CA PRO A 967 35.98 -15.61 -17.80
C PRO A 967 34.47 -15.73 -18.27
N GLU A 968 34.10 -16.74 -19.13
CA GLU A 968 32.74 -17.02 -19.73
C GLU A 968 31.81 -18.07 -19.02
N GLY A 969 30.48 -17.84 -18.99
CA GLY A 969 29.41 -18.70 -18.37
C GLY A 969 28.44 -17.94 -17.42
N TRP A 970 27.74 -18.62 -16.48
CA TRP A 970 27.06 -17.96 -15.33
C TRP A 970 27.16 -18.71 -13.98
N THR A 971 27.19 -17.99 -12.84
CA THR A 971 27.21 -18.55 -11.47
C THR A 971 26.66 -17.55 -10.44
N THR A 972 26.67 -17.91 -9.15
CA THR A 972 26.32 -17.03 -8.02
C THR A 972 27.36 -17.08 -6.91
N GLN A 973 27.63 -15.95 -6.25
CA GLN A 973 28.40 -15.88 -5.00
C GLN A 973 27.54 -15.30 -3.87
N MET A 974 27.90 -15.56 -2.62
CA MET A 974 27.22 -15.01 -1.45
C MET A 974 28.21 -14.63 -0.35
N ILE A 975 27.95 -13.51 0.32
CA ILE A 975 28.58 -13.05 1.54
C ILE A 975 27.55 -12.99 2.66
N THR A 976 27.97 -13.32 3.88
CA THR A 976 27.17 -13.13 5.10
C THR A 976 27.71 -11.93 5.87
N LEU A 977 26.85 -10.97 6.21
CA LEU A 977 27.15 -9.87 7.13
C LEU A 977 26.56 -10.22 8.50
N ARG A 978 27.37 -10.23 9.55
CA ARG A 978 26.91 -10.47 10.94
C ARG A 978 27.09 -9.21 11.78
N LEU A 979 26.00 -8.47 11.97
CA LEU A 979 25.98 -7.21 12.70
C LEU A 979 25.73 -7.51 14.19
N GLN A 980 26.77 -7.42 15.02
CA GLN A 980 26.71 -7.74 16.45
C GLN A 980 25.84 -6.72 17.19
N ASN A 981 24.92 -7.16 18.05
CA ASN A 981 24.13 -6.25 18.88
C ASN A 981 24.98 -5.75 20.08
N PRO A 982 25.28 -4.44 20.19
CA PRO A 982 26.04 -3.89 21.32
C PRO A 982 25.30 -4.03 22.67
N ASN A 983 23.97 -4.14 22.62
CA ASN A 983 23.09 -4.34 23.77
C ASN A 983 22.54 -5.78 23.83
N ALA A 984 23.26 -6.78 23.29
CA ALA A 984 22.92 -8.18 23.52
C ALA A 984 22.86 -8.45 25.05
N ASN A 985 21.74 -9.00 25.50
CA ASN A 985 21.37 -9.20 26.91
C ASN A 985 21.31 -7.93 27.79
N LYS A 986 21.30 -6.72 27.22
CA LYS A 986 21.16 -5.46 27.96
C LYS A 986 19.81 -4.81 27.68
N ILE A 987 19.13 -4.34 28.72
CA ILE A 987 17.95 -3.49 28.57
C ILE A 987 17.89 -2.45 29.69
N TYR A 988 17.48 -1.23 29.34
CA TYR A 988 17.34 -0.12 30.30
C TYR A 988 15.96 -0.15 30.96
N ALA A 989 15.84 0.46 32.13
CA ALA A 989 14.62 0.43 32.94
C ALA A 989 13.38 0.92 32.15
N ASN A 990 13.52 2.07 31.49
CA ASN A 990 12.43 2.69 30.72
C ASN A 990 12.07 1.91 29.45
N ASP A 991 13.04 1.24 28.82
CA ASP A 991 12.79 0.38 27.65
C ASP A 991 11.93 -0.84 28.05
N LEU A 992 12.30 -1.53 29.13
CA LEU A 992 11.59 -2.71 29.62
C LEU A 992 10.20 -2.33 30.18
N ASP A 993 10.10 -1.21 30.89
CA ASP A 993 8.84 -0.66 31.36
C ASP A 993 7.85 -0.42 30.21
N ALA A 994 8.31 0.23 29.14
CA ALA A 994 7.50 0.49 27.97
C ALA A 994 7.02 -0.82 27.31
N MET A 995 7.90 -1.83 27.18
CA MET A 995 7.48 -3.16 26.69
C MET A 995 6.50 -3.90 27.62
N LEU A 996 6.53 -3.67 28.93
CA LEU A 996 5.65 -4.34 29.90
C LEU A 996 4.30 -3.64 30.09
N LYS A 997 4.23 -2.33 29.79
CA LYS A 997 3.01 -1.53 29.75
C LYS A 997 2.24 -1.75 28.44
N ASP A 998 2.94 -1.88 27.32
CA ASP A 998 2.36 -2.16 26.02
C ASP A 998 1.69 -3.56 25.97
N PRO A 999 0.36 -3.65 25.70
CA PRO A 999 -0.36 -4.93 25.64
C PRO A 999 0.10 -5.88 24.52
N GLU A 1000 0.65 -5.35 23.42
CA GLU A 1000 1.19 -6.13 22.30
C GLU A 1000 2.51 -6.81 22.69
N LEU A 1001 3.38 -6.07 23.39
CA LEU A 1001 4.78 -6.43 23.64
C LEU A 1001 5.00 -7.20 24.95
N LYS A 1002 4.11 -7.02 25.94
CA LYS A 1002 4.18 -7.62 27.27
C LYS A 1002 4.35 -9.15 27.27
N PHE A 1003 3.80 -9.84 26.27
CA PHE A 1003 3.99 -11.28 26.08
C PHE A 1003 5.44 -11.62 25.72
N PHE A 1004 6.01 -10.93 24.71
CA PHE A 1004 7.38 -11.14 24.26
C PHE A 1004 8.39 -10.69 25.33
N ALA A 1005 8.19 -9.54 25.97
CA ALA A 1005 9.05 -9.06 27.05
C ALA A 1005 9.16 -10.05 28.21
N ARG A 1006 8.03 -10.65 28.63
CA ARG A 1006 8.01 -11.72 29.63
C ARG A 1006 8.84 -12.93 29.19
N GLY A 1007 8.61 -13.45 27.99
CA GLY A 1007 9.33 -14.63 27.48
C GLY A 1007 10.82 -14.38 27.20
N LEU A 1008 11.20 -13.15 26.85
CA LEU A 1008 12.58 -12.77 26.56
C LEU A 1008 13.41 -12.57 27.84
N TYR A 1009 12.93 -11.73 28.76
CA TYR A 1009 13.74 -11.23 29.90
C TYR A 1009 13.49 -11.94 31.23
N PHE A 1010 12.38 -12.68 31.38
CA PHE A 1010 11.98 -13.30 32.65
C PHE A 1010 11.81 -14.82 32.57
N ASP A 1011 12.09 -15.50 33.68
CA ASP A 1011 11.71 -16.88 33.94
C ASP A 1011 10.46 -16.93 34.83
N LYS A 1012 9.77 -18.08 34.86
CA LYS A 1012 8.65 -18.34 35.78
C LYS A 1012 9.18 -18.79 37.14
N SER A 1013 8.64 -18.26 38.24
CA SER A 1013 8.98 -18.76 39.58
C SER A 1013 8.38 -20.16 39.81
N THR A 1014 9.16 -21.07 40.37
CA THR A 1014 8.81 -22.50 40.54
C THR A 1014 8.65 -22.93 42.01
N GLY A 1015 8.71 -22.01 42.97
CA GLY A 1015 8.59 -22.30 44.40
C GLY A 1015 7.16 -22.17 44.94
N GLU A 1016 6.72 -23.11 45.78
CA GLU A 1016 5.36 -23.19 46.35
C GLU A 1016 4.97 -22.05 47.32
N ASN A 1017 5.83 -21.03 47.52
CA ASN A 1017 5.62 -19.97 48.52
C ASN A 1017 6.05 -18.55 48.07
N THR A 1018 6.37 -18.33 46.78
CA THR A 1018 6.70 -16.98 46.29
C THR A 1018 5.44 -16.17 45.96
N LYS A 1019 5.33 -14.95 46.48
CA LYS A 1019 4.27 -13.98 46.11
C LYS A 1019 4.47 -13.36 44.71
N ALA A 1020 5.29 -14.01 43.87
CA ALA A 1020 5.92 -13.42 42.69
C ALA A 1020 6.01 -14.47 41.57
N PRO A 1021 5.19 -14.38 40.50
CA PRO A 1021 5.12 -15.42 39.48
C PRO A 1021 6.29 -15.42 38.47
N TYR A 1022 7.16 -14.40 38.48
CA TYR A 1022 8.29 -14.25 37.55
C TYR A 1022 9.57 -13.80 38.27
N MET A 1023 10.73 -14.02 37.66
CA MET A 1023 12.04 -13.49 38.07
C MET A 1023 12.84 -13.07 36.82
N LEU A 1024 13.74 -12.08 36.92
CA LEU A 1024 14.61 -11.71 35.80
C LEU A 1024 15.62 -12.84 35.55
N LYS A 1025 15.90 -13.15 34.28
CA LYS A 1025 16.93 -14.14 33.90
C LYS A 1025 18.31 -13.68 34.34
N GLU A 1026 19.08 -14.58 34.96
CA GLU A 1026 20.46 -14.33 35.43
C GLU A 1026 21.41 -13.80 34.33
N SER A 1027 21.10 -14.07 33.07
CA SER A 1027 21.89 -13.68 31.90
C SER A 1027 21.64 -12.25 31.40
N ILE A 1028 20.75 -11.47 32.02
CA ILE A 1028 20.35 -10.12 31.59
C ILE A 1028 21.01 -9.04 32.46
N GLU A 1029 21.70 -8.11 31.82
CA GLU A 1029 22.32 -6.94 32.44
C GLU A 1029 21.35 -5.73 32.42
N PHE A 1030 21.32 -4.99 33.53
CA PHE A 1030 20.57 -3.75 33.70
C PHE A 1030 21.55 -2.58 33.91
N PRO A 1031 21.77 -1.70 32.90
CA PRO A 1031 22.78 -0.63 33.02
C PRO A 1031 22.40 0.49 34.01
N ASP A 1032 21.10 0.70 34.26
CA ASP A 1032 20.59 1.71 35.18
C ASP A 1032 20.30 1.13 36.57
N ALA A 1033 20.56 1.90 37.63
CA ALA A 1033 20.36 1.47 39.01
C ALA A 1033 18.88 1.13 39.31
N ILE A 1034 18.63 -0.15 39.64
CA ILE A 1034 17.29 -0.75 39.76
C ILE A 1034 16.44 -0.13 40.88
N GLU A 1035 17.06 0.36 41.96
CA GLU A 1035 16.39 0.88 43.17
C GLU A 1035 15.29 1.92 42.88
N LYS A 1036 15.45 2.71 41.82
CA LYS A 1036 14.52 3.79 41.46
C LYS A 1036 13.20 3.29 40.86
N TYR A 1037 13.14 2.02 40.46
CA TYR A 1037 12.06 1.44 39.66
C TYR A 1037 11.27 0.32 40.36
N ALA A 1038 11.49 0.09 41.67
CA ALA A 1038 10.78 -0.95 42.44
C ALA A 1038 9.24 -0.87 42.37
N HIS A 1039 8.68 0.29 42.04
CA HIS A 1039 7.24 0.52 41.85
C HIS A 1039 6.68 -0.05 40.52
N LEU A 1040 7.54 -0.39 39.56
CA LEU A 1040 7.17 -1.10 38.33
C LEU A 1040 7.13 -2.63 38.53
N VAL A 1041 7.48 -3.08 39.74
CA VAL A 1041 7.85 -4.45 40.08
C VAL A 1041 6.91 -4.97 41.19
N ASP A 1042 5.64 -4.58 41.10
CA ASP A 1042 4.60 -4.93 42.08
C ASP A 1042 4.28 -6.44 41.98
N GLY A 1043 5.02 -7.24 42.75
CA GLY A 1043 5.02 -8.70 42.67
C GLY A 1043 6.29 -9.36 42.09
N LEU A 1044 7.47 -8.74 42.17
CA LEU A 1044 8.75 -9.48 42.21
C LEU A 1044 9.64 -8.98 43.36
N VAL A 1045 10.37 -9.89 44.00
CA VAL A 1045 11.39 -9.56 45.00
C VAL A 1045 12.76 -9.85 44.41
N LEU A 1046 13.65 -8.86 44.44
CA LEU A 1046 15.09 -9.08 44.29
C LEU A 1046 15.67 -9.25 45.70
N GLU A 1047 16.32 -10.39 45.98
CA GLU A 1047 17.15 -10.49 47.17
C GLU A 1047 18.42 -9.66 46.96
N SER A 1048 18.51 -8.56 47.71
CA SER A 1048 19.64 -7.63 47.64
C SER A 1048 20.90 -8.27 48.21
N PHE A 1049 21.92 -8.47 47.38
CA PHE A 1049 23.28 -8.76 47.86
C PHE A 1049 23.83 -7.54 48.61
N SER A 1050 23.68 -7.55 49.93
CA SER A 1050 24.16 -6.51 50.83
C SER A 1050 25.69 -6.53 50.93
N THR A 1051 26.34 -5.73 50.10
CA THR A 1051 27.60 -5.08 50.46
C THR A 1051 27.29 -3.66 50.89
N ASP A 1052 27.10 -3.44 52.19
CA ASP A 1052 27.97 -2.52 52.94
C ASP A 1052 27.66 -2.60 54.43
N ASN A 1053 28.72 -2.50 55.25
CA ASN A 1053 28.62 -2.56 56.69
C ASN A 1053 29.58 -1.54 57.30
N ASP A 1054 29.17 -0.28 57.32
CA ASP A 1054 29.92 0.79 57.97
C ASP A 1054 29.02 1.69 58.82
N THR A 1055 29.28 1.70 60.13
CA THR A 1055 28.87 2.80 61.01
C THR A 1055 29.81 2.83 62.21
N PHE A 1056 30.58 3.90 62.31
CA PHE A 1056 31.56 4.12 63.38
C PHE A 1056 30.94 3.98 64.79
N LYS A 1057 31.75 3.47 65.74
CA LYS A 1057 32.22 4.29 66.89
C LYS A 1057 33.32 3.67 67.76
N ASP A 1058 34.39 4.47 67.90
CA ASP A 1058 35.19 4.76 69.10
C ASP A 1058 36.02 3.67 69.85
N VAL A 1059 37.06 4.18 70.53
CA VAL A 1059 37.89 3.58 71.61
C VAL A 1059 39.15 2.77 71.24
N GLU A 1060 40.26 3.52 71.16
CA GLU A 1060 41.59 3.28 71.77
C GLU A 1060 42.43 2.01 71.53
N SER A 1061 43.60 2.25 70.90
CA SER A 1061 44.96 1.87 71.36
C SER A 1061 45.69 0.59 70.88
N ASN A 1062 46.96 0.84 70.50
CA ASN A 1062 48.20 0.06 70.67
C ASN A 1062 48.51 -1.27 69.93
N ASP A 1063 49.67 -1.22 69.26
CA ASP A 1063 50.77 -2.19 69.20
C ASP A 1063 50.74 -3.50 68.36
N ALA A 1064 51.57 -3.47 67.31
CA ALA A 1064 52.73 -4.35 67.09
C ALA A 1064 52.60 -5.85 66.69
N GLY A 1065 52.38 -6.08 65.38
CA GLY A 1065 53.21 -6.98 64.54
C GLY A 1065 53.10 -8.52 64.70
N GLY A 1066 53.93 -9.28 63.95
CA GLY A 1066 54.25 -10.69 64.33
C GLY A 1066 53.98 -11.89 63.39
N SER A 1067 54.18 -11.79 62.06
CA SER A 1067 54.74 -12.86 61.17
C SER A 1067 54.47 -14.40 61.34
N ARG A 1068 54.18 -15.08 60.20
CA ARG A 1068 54.51 -16.50 59.81
C ARG A 1068 53.73 -17.68 60.48
N GLY A 1069 53.41 -18.76 59.71
CA GLY A 1069 52.78 -19.96 60.33
C GLY A 1069 52.53 -21.33 59.62
N PHE A 1070 52.91 -21.58 58.35
CA PHE A 1070 53.17 -22.96 57.78
C PHE A 1070 52.14 -24.16 57.82
N THR A 1071 51.76 -24.64 56.62
CA THR A 1071 51.65 -26.06 56.11
C THR A 1071 50.53 -27.09 56.43
N ARG A 1072 50.04 -27.71 55.31
CA ARG A 1072 49.59 -29.13 55.06
C ARG A 1072 48.34 -29.64 55.82
N SER A 1073 47.55 -30.65 55.35
CA SER A 1073 47.74 -31.75 54.36
C SER A 1073 46.48 -31.99 53.47
N LYS A 1074 46.42 -33.08 52.66
CA LYS A 1074 45.32 -33.45 51.72
C LYS A 1074 44.45 -34.64 52.19
N PRO A 1075 43.19 -34.79 51.71
CA PRO A 1075 42.32 -35.98 51.84
C PRO A 1075 42.13 -36.77 50.51
N PRO A 1076 41.54 -37.98 50.57
CA PRO A 1076 40.78 -38.59 49.46
C PRO A 1076 39.48 -39.35 49.86
N GLU A 1077 38.82 -39.99 48.88
CA GLU A 1077 37.92 -41.18 48.93
C GLU A 1077 36.45 -41.10 49.46
N SER A 1078 35.50 -41.97 49.03
CA SER A 1078 34.86 -42.16 47.68
C SER A 1078 33.92 -43.41 47.62
N ILE A 1079 33.04 -43.54 46.60
CA ILE A 1079 32.46 -44.81 46.02
C ILE A 1079 31.32 -45.52 46.84
N ASP A 1080 30.20 -46.08 46.31
CA ASP A 1080 29.51 -46.02 44.98
C ASP A 1080 28.13 -46.78 44.95
N MET A 1081 27.34 -46.59 43.85
CA MET A 1081 26.48 -47.58 43.11
C MET A 1081 25.07 -48.12 43.54
N ALA A 1082 24.16 -48.15 42.53
CA ALA A 1082 23.24 -49.24 42.05
C ALA A 1082 21.74 -49.43 42.46
N GLU A 1083 20.89 -49.45 41.39
CA GLU A 1083 19.78 -50.37 41.00
C GLU A 1083 18.31 -50.37 41.56
N GLU A 1084 17.39 -50.83 40.68
CA GLU A 1084 15.91 -51.03 40.72
C GLU A 1084 15.54 -52.54 40.95
N PRO A 1085 14.27 -53.08 41.11
CA PRO A 1085 13.03 -52.79 40.30
C PRO A 1085 11.60 -53.09 40.90
N GLU A 1086 10.56 -52.92 40.04
CA GLU A 1086 9.13 -53.41 39.93
C GLU A 1086 8.31 -54.14 41.06
N THR A 1087 6.97 -53.90 41.15
CA THR A 1087 5.84 -54.82 40.71
C THR A 1087 4.41 -54.60 41.32
N SER A 1088 3.37 -54.39 40.47
CA SER A 1088 1.93 -54.85 40.59
C SER A 1088 1.00 -54.36 41.76
N SER A 1089 -0.36 -54.50 41.82
CA SER A 1089 -1.47 -55.06 40.98
C SER A 1089 -2.90 -54.52 41.37
N GLY A 1090 -3.95 -54.71 40.51
CA GLY A 1090 -5.42 -54.59 40.84
C GLY A 1090 -6.17 -53.32 40.36
N ALA A 1091 -7.52 -53.15 40.41
CA ALA A 1091 -8.70 -54.05 40.50
C ALA A 1091 -10.06 -53.29 40.26
N ALA A 1092 -11.18 -53.98 39.88
CA ALA A 1092 -12.60 -53.48 39.70
C ALA A 1092 -13.60 -54.70 39.64
N PRO A 1093 -14.92 -54.67 39.23
CA PRO A 1093 -15.91 -53.61 38.88
C PRO A 1093 -17.39 -53.87 39.41
N GLU A 1094 -18.46 -53.56 38.62
CA GLU A 1094 -19.91 -53.97 38.67
C GLU A 1094 -20.96 -53.19 39.56
N ASP A 1095 -22.28 -53.05 39.22
CA ASP A 1095 -23.01 -52.88 37.92
C ASP A 1095 -24.52 -52.42 38.06
N MET A 1096 -25.15 -52.01 36.93
CA MET A 1096 -26.59 -51.95 36.48
C MET A 1096 -27.83 -51.46 37.32
N VAL A 1097 -28.41 -50.33 36.87
CA VAL A 1097 -29.81 -50.04 36.40
C VAL A 1097 -31.07 -50.80 36.93
N PHE A 1098 -32.15 -50.07 37.35
CA PHE A 1098 -33.55 -50.13 36.81
C PHE A 1098 -34.55 -49.10 37.42
N THR A 1099 -35.84 -49.08 36.99
CA THR A 1099 -36.82 -47.95 37.05
C THR A 1099 -38.15 -48.24 37.80
N SER A 1100 -38.92 -47.20 38.22
CA SER A 1100 -40.41 -47.20 38.29
C SER A 1100 -41.09 -45.86 38.69
N GLN A 1101 -42.37 -45.69 38.30
CA GLN A 1101 -43.41 -44.71 38.75
C GLN A 1101 -44.56 -45.50 39.48
N PRO A 1102 -45.77 -45.00 39.94
CA PRO A 1102 -46.51 -43.74 39.61
C PRO A 1102 -47.54 -43.08 40.61
N HIS A 1103 -48.01 -41.85 40.27
CA HIS A 1103 -49.39 -41.22 40.27
C HIS A 1103 -50.39 -40.98 41.47
N MET A 1104 -51.19 -39.88 41.30
CA MET A 1104 -52.54 -39.44 41.86
C MET A 1104 -52.62 -38.91 43.33
N GLN A 1105 -53.51 -38.00 43.81
CA GLN A 1105 -54.69 -37.13 43.40
C GLN A 1105 -54.96 -36.09 44.55
N GLU A 1106 -55.79 -35.00 44.61
CA GLU A 1106 -56.61 -34.05 43.78
C GLU A 1106 -56.79 -32.71 44.63
N GLY A 1107 -57.70 -31.70 44.60
CA GLY A 1107 -58.99 -31.20 44.00
C GLY A 1107 -59.47 -29.92 44.81
N ILE A 1108 -60.57 -29.11 44.67
CA ILE A 1108 -61.71 -28.84 43.72
C ILE A 1108 -62.47 -27.49 44.10
N ALA A 1109 -62.86 -26.63 43.12
CA ALA A 1109 -64.03 -25.67 42.99
C ALA A 1109 -64.26 -24.30 43.77
N ILE A 1110 -65.23 -23.48 43.25
CA ILE A 1110 -65.52 -22.01 43.44
C ILE A 1110 -67.06 -21.69 43.49
N PRO A 1111 -67.62 -20.47 43.81
CA PRO A 1111 -68.09 -19.51 42.75
C PRO A 1111 -68.36 -17.96 43.07
N ALA A 1112 -68.28 -17.12 42.02
CA ALA A 1112 -69.11 -15.96 41.56
C ALA A 1112 -69.57 -14.69 42.39
N MET A 1113 -69.10 -13.48 41.96
CA MET A 1113 -69.80 -12.27 41.35
C MET A 1113 -71.19 -11.73 41.83
N PRO A 1114 -71.72 -10.55 41.35
CA PRO A 1114 -71.21 -9.40 40.54
C PRO A 1114 -71.48 -8.02 41.26
N PRO A 1115 -72.04 -6.88 40.73
CA PRO A 1115 -72.08 -6.18 39.41
C PRO A 1115 -71.86 -4.61 39.40
N PHE A 1116 -71.90 -3.97 38.20
CA PHE A 1116 -72.28 -2.54 37.90
C PHE A 1116 -71.40 -1.36 38.46
N GLU A 1117 -71.49 -0.07 38.01
CA GLU A 1117 -71.57 0.62 36.69
C GLU A 1117 -71.18 2.14 36.91
N SER A 1118 -71.37 3.23 36.12
CA SER A 1118 -72.08 3.60 34.87
C SER A 1118 -71.54 4.90 34.20
N ALA A 1119 -71.73 5.05 32.86
CA ALA A 1119 -71.90 6.27 32.01
C ALA A 1119 -71.12 7.59 32.25
N SER A 1120 -70.61 8.34 31.26
CA SER A 1120 -70.51 8.27 29.77
C SER A 1120 -69.52 9.40 29.30
N VAL A 1121 -69.20 9.82 28.05
CA VAL A 1121 -69.74 9.80 26.66
C VAL A 1121 -68.51 9.84 25.70
N SER A 1122 -68.36 8.98 24.67
CA SER A 1122 -68.67 9.12 23.21
C SER A 1122 -68.16 10.39 22.48
N PRO A 1123 -67.93 10.40 21.13
CA PRO A 1123 -68.02 9.32 20.11
C PRO A 1123 -66.68 9.08 19.36
N ALA A 1124 -66.46 8.21 18.34
CA ALA A 1124 -67.16 7.09 17.66
C ALA A 1124 -66.05 6.28 16.91
N SER A 1125 -65.93 4.94 17.01
CA SER A 1125 -66.54 3.90 16.15
C SER A 1125 -66.41 4.16 14.63
N ALA A 1126 -65.94 3.25 13.76
CA ALA A 1126 -65.48 1.86 13.89
C ALA A 1126 -64.51 1.54 12.69
N GLU A 1127 -64.08 0.32 12.32
CA GLU A 1127 -64.51 -1.05 12.67
C GLU A 1127 -63.38 -2.11 12.50
N ASP A 1128 -63.75 -3.39 12.54
CA ASP A 1128 -62.95 -4.62 12.71
C ASP A 1128 -62.45 -5.30 11.40
N LYS A 1129 -61.27 -5.95 11.47
CA LYS A 1129 -61.03 -7.29 10.88
C LYS A 1129 -59.72 -7.97 11.36
N SER A 1130 -59.87 -9.05 12.13
CA SER A 1130 -58.97 -10.23 12.22
C SER A 1130 -57.45 -10.00 12.32
N ALA A 1131 -56.89 -10.12 13.54
CA ALA A 1131 -55.44 -10.29 13.77
C ALA A 1131 -55.08 -11.77 13.98
N SER A 1132 -53.94 -12.23 13.46
CA SER A 1132 -53.49 -13.61 13.58
C SER A 1132 -52.66 -13.86 14.84
N SER A 1133 -53.07 -14.83 15.65
CA SER A 1133 -52.25 -15.38 16.73
C SER A 1133 -51.08 -16.20 16.17
N LYS A 1134 -49.88 -16.00 16.72
CA LYS A 1134 -48.75 -16.93 16.58
C LYS A 1134 -48.39 -17.50 17.96
N GLU A 1135 -48.13 -18.79 18.02
CA GLU A 1135 -47.67 -19.48 19.22
C GLU A 1135 -46.21 -19.11 19.57
N GLY A 1136 -45.82 -19.27 20.83
CA GLY A 1136 -44.41 -19.29 21.25
C GLY A 1136 -43.75 -17.96 21.67
N GLN A 1137 -44.49 -16.84 21.78
CA GLN A 1137 -43.94 -15.60 22.32
C GLN A 1137 -44.31 -15.37 23.79
N LEU A 1138 -43.27 -15.13 24.60
CA LEU A 1138 -43.35 -14.78 26.02
C LEU A 1138 -43.29 -13.25 26.17
N GLU A 1139 -44.05 -12.70 27.12
CA GLU A 1139 -44.08 -11.27 27.43
C GLU A 1139 -43.88 -11.08 28.94
N TYR A 1140 -43.13 -10.05 29.34
CA TYR A 1140 -42.92 -9.72 30.75
C TYR A 1140 -43.05 -8.22 31.01
N ASP A 1141 -43.71 -7.87 32.11
CA ASP A 1141 -43.86 -6.48 32.57
C ASP A 1141 -42.79 -6.16 33.62
N ILE A 1142 -42.08 -5.05 33.42
CA ILE A 1142 -40.88 -4.66 34.19
C ILE A 1142 -41.12 -3.26 34.79
N PRO A 1143 -40.99 -3.08 36.12
CA PRO A 1143 -41.08 -1.77 36.74
C PRO A 1143 -40.07 -0.79 36.13
N GLY A 1144 -40.54 0.38 35.67
CA GLY A 1144 -39.77 1.32 34.84
C GLY A 1144 -38.51 1.95 35.47
N GLN A 1145 -38.18 1.62 36.73
CA GLN A 1145 -36.87 1.88 37.34
C GLN A 1145 -36.48 0.72 38.27
N MET A 1146 -35.25 0.23 38.15
CA MET A 1146 -34.67 -0.83 38.99
C MET A 1146 -33.27 -0.44 39.46
N GLN A 1147 -32.86 -0.91 40.65
CA GLN A 1147 -31.56 -0.63 41.26
C GLN A 1147 -30.73 -1.92 41.35
N THR A 1148 -29.47 -1.86 40.95
CA THR A 1148 -28.53 -3.00 40.95
C THR A 1148 -28.44 -3.70 42.31
N GLY A 1149 -28.33 -5.03 42.31
CA GLY A 1149 -28.20 -5.86 43.52
C GLY A 1149 -29.49 -6.13 44.31
N LYS A 1150 -30.58 -5.41 44.05
CA LYS A 1150 -31.92 -5.72 44.59
C LYS A 1150 -32.69 -6.69 43.68
N SER A 1151 -33.68 -7.37 44.26
CA SER A 1151 -34.59 -8.25 43.52
C SER A 1151 -35.93 -7.57 43.24
N TYR A 1152 -36.46 -7.77 42.04
CA TYR A 1152 -37.70 -7.16 41.56
C TYR A 1152 -38.68 -8.23 41.10
N LYS A 1153 -39.98 -7.97 41.31
CA LYS A 1153 -41.09 -8.82 40.85
C LYS A 1153 -41.53 -8.39 39.46
N CYS A 1154 -41.77 -9.35 38.58
CA CYS A 1154 -42.35 -9.15 37.25
C CYS A 1154 -43.54 -10.10 37.03
N LYS A 1155 -44.48 -9.70 36.15
CA LYS A 1155 -45.55 -10.58 35.64
C LYS A 1155 -45.15 -11.14 34.29
N VAL A 1156 -45.56 -12.38 34.00
CA VAL A 1156 -45.30 -13.06 32.73
C VAL A 1156 -46.62 -13.43 32.06
N ASN A 1157 -46.79 -13.00 30.81
CA ASN A 1157 -47.92 -13.36 29.97
C ASN A 1157 -47.45 -14.19 28.77
N ILE A 1158 -48.29 -15.09 28.27
CA ILE A 1158 -48.07 -15.81 27.01
C ILE A 1158 -49.32 -15.60 26.15
N ALA A 1159 -49.14 -15.11 24.93
CA ALA A 1159 -50.23 -14.76 24.01
C ALA A 1159 -51.34 -13.87 24.66
N GLY A 1160 -50.96 -12.94 25.55
CA GLY A 1160 -51.89 -12.05 26.24
C GLY A 1160 -52.62 -12.65 27.46
N MET A 1161 -52.28 -13.86 27.90
CA MET A 1161 -52.84 -14.48 29.12
C MET A 1161 -51.77 -14.63 30.20
N GLU A 1162 -52.11 -14.32 31.46
CA GLU A 1162 -51.21 -14.49 32.62
C GLU A 1162 -51.03 -15.97 32.95
N VAL A 1163 -49.78 -16.42 33.11
CA VAL A 1163 -49.43 -17.85 33.25
C VAL A 1163 -48.93 -18.17 34.65
N ALA A 1164 -49.50 -19.22 35.27
CA ALA A 1164 -49.07 -19.70 36.58
C ALA A 1164 -47.62 -20.20 36.56
N ALA A 1165 -46.82 -19.78 37.54
CA ALA A 1165 -45.38 -20.02 37.59
C ALA A 1165 -44.98 -21.51 37.56
N SER A 1166 -45.84 -22.39 38.08
CA SER A 1166 -45.65 -23.85 38.04
C SER A 1166 -45.61 -24.46 36.64
N LEU A 1167 -46.02 -23.72 35.60
CA LEU A 1167 -45.97 -24.10 34.19
C LEU A 1167 -44.72 -23.57 33.46
N LEU A 1168 -43.93 -22.69 34.10
CA LEU A 1168 -42.73 -22.10 33.52
C LEU A 1168 -41.47 -22.85 34.00
N LYS A 1169 -40.56 -23.14 33.08
CA LYS A 1169 -39.24 -23.74 33.38
C LYS A 1169 -38.15 -23.01 32.58
N ILE A 1170 -36.97 -22.86 33.19
CA ILE A 1170 -35.77 -22.33 32.56
C ILE A 1170 -34.83 -23.50 32.32
N ALA A 1171 -34.27 -23.62 31.11
CA ALA A 1171 -33.30 -24.66 30.79
C ALA A 1171 -31.98 -24.44 31.55
N GLU A 1172 -31.36 -25.51 32.05
CA GLU A 1172 -30.13 -25.44 32.86
C GLU A 1172 -28.94 -24.86 32.09
N SER A 1173 -28.93 -24.99 30.76
CA SER A 1173 -27.95 -24.39 29.84
C SER A 1173 -28.16 -22.90 29.55
N SER A 1174 -29.22 -22.28 30.09
CA SER A 1174 -29.52 -20.87 29.86
C SER A 1174 -28.58 -19.94 30.64
N VAL A 1175 -28.18 -18.83 30.01
CA VAL A 1175 -27.50 -17.70 30.68
C VAL A 1175 -28.37 -17.05 31.78
N TYR A 1176 -29.68 -17.33 31.79
CA TYR A 1176 -30.64 -16.86 32.78
C TYR A 1176 -30.98 -17.91 33.86
N SER A 1177 -30.25 -19.02 33.94
CA SER A 1177 -30.44 -20.13 34.90
C SER A 1177 -30.37 -19.73 36.39
N THR A 1178 -29.87 -18.52 36.70
CA THR A 1178 -29.86 -17.95 38.05
C THR A 1178 -31.21 -17.36 38.49
N ILE A 1179 -32.14 -17.13 37.56
CA ILE A 1179 -33.49 -16.61 37.86
C ILE A 1179 -34.35 -17.71 38.48
N ARG A 1180 -34.99 -17.42 39.61
CA ARG A 1180 -35.90 -18.36 40.28
C ARG A 1180 -37.34 -18.11 39.88
N VAL A 1181 -37.93 -19.08 39.20
CA VAL A 1181 -39.38 -19.15 38.97
C VAL A 1181 -40.06 -19.55 40.28
N THR A 1182 -40.92 -18.68 40.78
CA THR A 1182 -41.86 -18.94 41.88
C THR A 1182 -43.17 -18.24 41.55
N ASP A 1183 -44.25 -18.47 42.32
CA ASP A 1183 -45.55 -17.82 42.12
C ASP A 1183 -45.46 -16.28 42.06
N GLU A 1184 -44.38 -15.70 42.58
CA GLU A 1184 -43.92 -14.35 42.24
C GLU A 1184 -42.49 -14.41 41.64
N MET A 1185 -42.36 -14.27 40.33
CA MET A 1185 -41.06 -14.34 39.65
C MET A 1185 -40.14 -13.20 40.09
N THR A 1186 -38.98 -13.55 40.67
CA THR A 1186 -38.02 -12.57 41.21
C THR A 1186 -36.67 -12.64 40.51
N VAL A 1187 -36.35 -11.60 39.73
CA VAL A 1187 -35.05 -11.45 39.06
C VAL A 1187 -34.04 -10.84 40.04
N ARG A 1188 -32.81 -11.36 40.07
CA ARG A 1188 -31.70 -10.82 40.88
C ARG A 1188 -30.47 -10.59 40.01
N LEU A 1189 -30.14 -9.33 39.76
CA LEU A 1189 -28.95 -8.94 39.03
C LEU A 1189 -27.72 -8.92 39.96
N ILE A 1190 -26.63 -9.53 39.53
CA ILE A 1190 -25.33 -9.57 40.22
C ILE A 1190 -24.31 -8.95 39.28
N ASP A 1191 -23.61 -7.90 39.73
CA ASP A 1191 -22.46 -7.37 39.00
C ASP A 1191 -21.25 -8.28 39.16
N ILE A 1192 -20.57 -8.56 38.05
CA ILE A 1192 -19.33 -9.32 37.95
C ILE A 1192 -18.17 -8.47 37.38
N SER A 1193 -18.42 -7.19 37.08
CA SER A 1193 -17.48 -6.28 36.43
C SER A 1193 -16.74 -5.33 37.38
N GLY A 1194 -17.21 -5.16 38.62
CA GLY A 1194 -16.63 -4.21 39.57
C GLY A 1194 -17.03 -2.75 39.28
N GLY A 1195 -18.14 -2.54 38.57
CA GLY A 1195 -18.76 -1.23 38.39
C GLY A 1195 -18.19 -0.32 37.30
N GLN A 1196 -17.55 -0.85 36.24
CA GLN A 1196 -17.01 0.00 35.15
C GLN A 1196 -17.93 0.21 33.92
N TYR A 1197 -18.96 -0.62 33.70
CA TYR A 1197 -19.94 -0.40 32.62
C TYR A 1197 -21.35 -0.79 33.04
N PHE A 1198 -22.20 0.20 33.31
CA PHE A 1198 -23.62 0.01 33.62
C PHE A 1198 -24.46 1.23 33.21
N ASP A 1199 -24.80 1.33 31.92
CA ASP A 1199 -25.76 2.30 31.40
C ASP A 1199 -26.92 1.56 30.69
N ILE A 1200 -28.15 1.86 31.11
CA ILE A 1200 -29.36 1.17 30.61
C ILE A 1200 -29.93 1.95 29.43
N PHE A 1201 -29.43 1.67 28.23
CA PHE A 1201 -29.98 2.23 26.99
C PHE A 1201 -31.19 1.44 26.49
N SER A 1202 -32.37 2.04 26.70
CA SER A 1202 -33.70 1.62 26.23
C SER A 1202 -34.39 0.43 26.92
N THR A 1203 -35.71 0.53 27.03
CA THR A 1203 -36.63 -0.58 27.28
C THR A 1203 -37.05 -1.21 25.96
N SER A 1204 -36.52 -2.39 25.61
CA SER A 1204 -36.97 -3.12 24.41
C SER A 1204 -38.28 -3.85 24.68
N THR A 1205 -39.19 -3.80 23.70
CA THR A 1205 -40.42 -4.61 23.63
C THR A 1205 -40.28 -5.81 22.68
N GLU A 1206 -39.06 -6.17 22.28
CA GLU A 1206 -38.80 -7.28 21.37
C GLU A 1206 -38.95 -8.65 22.06
N ARG A 1207 -40.14 -9.24 21.88
CA ARG A 1207 -40.49 -10.61 22.23
C ARG A 1207 -39.54 -11.64 21.58
N GLN A 1208 -38.49 -12.06 22.29
CA GLN A 1208 -37.68 -13.21 21.88
C GLN A 1208 -38.50 -14.51 21.97
N ALA A 1209 -38.34 -15.40 20.99
CA ALA A 1209 -38.90 -16.75 21.04
C ALA A 1209 -38.02 -17.65 21.93
N ILE A 1210 -38.65 -18.44 22.79
CA ILE A 1210 -37.97 -19.41 23.65
C ILE A 1210 -38.14 -20.81 23.04
N PHE A 1211 -37.02 -21.53 22.93
CA PHE A 1211 -36.92 -22.96 22.63
C PHE A 1211 -36.26 -23.67 23.83
#